data_AF-A0A934TNM8-F1
#
_entry.id   AF-A0A934TNM8-F1
#
_cell.length_a   1.000
_cell.length_b   1.000
_cell.length_c   1.000
_cell.angle_alpha   90.00
_cell.angle_beta   90.00
_cell.angle_gamma   90.00
#
_symmetry.space_group_name_H-M   'P 1'
#
loop_
_entity.id
_entity.type
_entity.pdbx_description
1 polymer ?
#
loop_
_entity_poly.entity_id
_entity_poly.type
_entity_poly.pdbx_seq_one_letter_code
_entity_poly.pdbx_strand_id
1 'polypeptide(L)'
;MVTQPLLDVRDLAIHYRTGAGPVRAVDGIDFSIAPGEALGLVGESGCGKTTAAKAMLKLLPPNGEIPAGRMEFAGRDLVPLTGEDMRRVRWKEIAWISQAAMNALDPVYRVGDQILEAMQAHIEISRADGMAHARDLFRAVGIDPSRLSAYPHEMSGGMKQRAVIAMAMALQPQLLIADEPTTALDVVTQAQILSRLARLRRERGMALLFITHDISVVVQTCDRVAVMYGGKIMETGPVRDVFGAPFHPYTMGLTNAFPTLEGAQRELISIPGTPPDLLRPPPGCRFAERCPFATDRCRTEEPEAHAVGEGRLSACHYPDRVEEFRATAATNAAWAEVGRRLSEESPLTATRPRTDHAEVLSVEGLVKHFPIPGGFFGRSESKVHAVDGIDLTLGAGEILGLAGESGSGKTTTGEMLVRLQEPTDGRILSEGADIAHLKGRDLKAFRRRAQMVFQDPYQTLNPRFTIGDIVGEPLIIHGLARGADRRARVVQALERAGLKPADTYMERFPHELSGGQRQRVAIARAIVLEPRFIVADEPVSMLDVSIRAGVLNLMRHFRDELGISFVYVSHDLPTIRYVADRTAIMYLGEIVEVGPTEAVIRDRCHPYTRLLLDASPEPDPGVTKPPLESAGEIPSATDLPNGCRFHNRCPLATVSCGWEGRDVIAALADWDLAERPRPALGTPVRAGLSVRIPAPQGAAAARAQLAEVLA
;
A
#
# COMPACT_ATOMS: atom_id res chain seq x y z
N MET A 1 8.27 4.03 -38.53
CA MET A 1 9.71 4.01 -38.14
C MET A 1 9.77 3.33 -36.78
N VAL A 2 10.52 2.24 -36.64
CA VAL A 2 10.69 1.58 -35.34
C VAL A 2 11.60 2.46 -34.51
N THR A 3 11.05 3.17 -33.53
CA THR A 3 11.80 3.95 -32.55
C THR A 3 12.72 3.01 -31.78
N GLN A 4 14.03 3.30 -31.76
CA GLN A 4 14.96 2.53 -30.93
C GLN A 4 14.54 2.64 -29.45
N PRO A 5 14.57 1.53 -28.69
CA PRO A 5 14.26 1.55 -27.27
C PRO A 5 15.29 2.40 -26.51
N LEU A 6 14.84 3.09 -25.46
CA LEU A 6 15.72 3.79 -24.51
C LEU A 6 16.47 2.78 -23.64
N LEU A 7 15.77 1.74 -23.17
CA LEU A 7 16.33 0.60 -22.44
C LEU A 7 15.91 -0.69 -23.14
N ASP A 8 16.87 -1.56 -23.42
CA ASP A 8 16.66 -2.90 -23.96
C ASP A 8 17.37 -3.93 -23.09
N VAL A 9 16.59 -4.81 -22.47
CA VAL A 9 17.07 -5.88 -21.60
C VAL A 9 16.84 -7.20 -22.32
N ARG A 10 17.92 -7.98 -22.51
CA ARG A 10 17.87 -9.26 -23.21
C ARG A 10 18.55 -10.35 -22.43
N ASP A 11 17.89 -11.50 -22.32
CA ASP A 11 18.38 -12.71 -21.66
C ASP A 11 19.02 -12.44 -20.28
N LEU A 12 18.47 -11.49 -19.52
CA LEU A 12 19.06 -11.07 -18.26
C LEU A 12 18.90 -12.16 -17.22
N ALA A 13 20.02 -12.71 -16.75
CA ALA A 13 20.07 -13.64 -15.64
C ALA A 13 20.82 -13.02 -14.45
N ILE A 14 20.30 -13.22 -13.24
CA ILE A 14 20.88 -12.70 -12.00
C ILE A 14 20.81 -13.79 -10.93
N HIS A 15 21.98 -14.21 -10.44
CA HIS A 15 22.10 -15.26 -9.43
C HIS A 15 22.67 -14.71 -8.13
N TYR A 16 22.21 -15.22 -6.99
CA TYR A 16 22.83 -14.98 -5.69
C TYR A 16 23.56 -16.23 -5.20
N ARG A 17 24.83 -16.07 -4.82
CA ARG A 17 25.63 -17.12 -4.20
C ARG A 17 25.14 -17.36 -2.77
N THR A 18 24.80 -18.60 -2.46
CA THR A 18 24.45 -19.06 -1.10
C THR A 18 25.17 -20.36 -0.78
N GLY A 19 25.25 -20.73 0.50
CA GLY A 19 25.88 -21.98 0.93
C GLY A 19 25.19 -23.25 0.40
N ALA A 20 23.90 -23.16 0.04
CA ALA A 20 23.13 -24.27 -0.53
C ALA A 20 23.22 -24.35 -2.07
N GLY A 21 23.83 -23.36 -2.74
CA GLY A 21 23.89 -23.23 -4.19
C GLY A 21 23.47 -21.84 -4.70
N PRO A 22 23.51 -21.61 -6.02
CA PRO A 22 23.08 -20.35 -6.60
C PRO A 22 21.55 -20.23 -6.61
N VAL A 23 21.02 -19.16 -6.01
CA VAL A 23 19.61 -18.78 -6.14
C VAL A 23 19.42 -18.06 -7.47
N ARG A 24 18.58 -18.60 -8.36
CA ARG A 24 18.27 -17.99 -9.66
C ARG A 24 17.15 -16.97 -9.52
N ALA A 25 17.50 -15.76 -9.06
CA ALA A 25 16.53 -14.72 -8.75
C ALA A 25 15.88 -14.10 -10.00
N VAL A 26 16.65 -13.98 -11.08
CA VAL A 26 16.18 -13.61 -12.41
C VAL A 26 16.86 -14.54 -13.39
N ASP A 27 16.13 -15.05 -14.37
CA ASP A 27 16.61 -16.15 -15.20
C ASP A 27 16.12 -15.91 -16.64
N GLY A 28 16.95 -15.30 -17.49
CA GLY A 28 16.64 -15.05 -18.91
C GLY A 28 15.38 -14.22 -19.14
N ILE A 29 15.34 -12.99 -18.62
CA ILE A 29 14.22 -12.06 -18.88
C ILE A 29 14.51 -11.10 -20.02
N ASP A 30 13.48 -10.81 -20.82
CA ASP A 30 13.50 -9.87 -21.92
C ASP A 30 12.41 -8.81 -21.77
N PHE A 31 12.78 -7.54 -21.91
CA PHE A 31 11.83 -6.42 -22.06
C PHE A 31 12.56 -5.17 -22.55
N SER A 32 11.77 -4.24 -23.09
CA SER A 32 12.27 -2.94 -23.55
C SER A 32 11.36 -1.81 -23.13
N ILE A 33 11.95 -0.61 -23.00
CA ILE A 33 11.26 0.63 -22.66
C ILE A 33 11.61 1.66 -23.73
N ALA A 34 10.60 2.20 -24.41
CA ALA A 34 10.75 3.29 -25.37
C ALA A 34 10.91 4.65 -24.66
N PRO A 35 11.48 5.67 -25.33
CA PRO A 35 11.51 7.03 -24.79
C PRO A 35 10.11 7.53 -24.40
N GLY A 36 9.96 8.06 -23.18
CA GLY A 36 8.68 8.58 -22.66
C GLY A 36 7.63 7.51 -22.26
N GLU A 37 7.91 6.23 -22.48
CA GLU A 37 7.03 5.11 -22.14
C GLU A 37 7.11 4.79 -20.64
N ALA A 38 5.97 4.45 -20.04
CA ALA A 38 5.90 3.82 -18.73
C ALA A 38 5.66 2.31 -18.84
N LEU A 39 6.63 1.53 -18.40
CA LEU A 39 6.54 0.09 -18.27
C LEU A 39 6.31 -0.29 -16.80
N GLY A 40 5.22 -0.98 -16.51
CA GLY A 40 5.00 -1.65 -15.23
C GLY A 40 5.70 -3.00 -15.17
N LEU A 41 6.48 -3.28 -14.12
CA LEU A 41 7.00 -4.62 -13.84
C LEU A 41 6.30 -5.15 -12.58
N VAL A 42 5.41 -6.12 -12.76
CA VAL A 42 4.52 -6.61 -11.69
C VAL A 42 4.73 -8.07 -11.36
N GLY A 43 4.33 -8.49 -10.16
CA GLY A 43 4.35 -9.89 -9.75
C GLY A 43 4.43 -10.05 -8.24
N GLU A 44 4.31 -11.28 -7.74
CA GLU A 44 4.45 -11.62 -6.32
C GLU A 44 5.83 -11.21 -5.75
N SER A 45 5.90 -11.03 -4.44
CA SER A 45 7.14 -10.71 -3.74
C SER A 45 8.18 -11.80 -3.96
N GLY A 46 9.44 -11.39 -4.10
CA GLY A 46 10.55 -12.31 -4.35
C GLY A 46 10.64 -12.86 -5.78
N CYS A 47 9.79 -12.45 -6.72
CA CYS A 47 9.88 -12.92 -8.10
C CYS A 47 11.04 -12.35 -8.93
N GLY A 48 11.77 -11.33 -8.41
CA GLY A 48 12.98 -10.79 -9.02
C GLY A 48 12.93 -9.33 -9.48
N LYS A 49 11.80 -8.61 -9.29
CA LYS A 49 11.58 -7.22 -9.78
C LYS A 49 12.65 -6.23 -9.31
N THR A 50 12.81 -6.08 -8.00
CA THR A 50 13.84 -5.22 -7.36
C THR A 50 15.26 -5.68 -7.71
N THR A 51 15.47 -7.00 -7.87
CA THR A 51 16.77 -7.55 -8.28
C THR A 51 17.13 -7.09 -9.70
N ALA A 52 16.18 -7.10 -10.64
CA ALA A 52 16.39 -6.58 -11.99
C ALA A 52 16.73 -5.08 -11.98
N ALA A 53 15.99 -4.27 -11.21
CA ALA A 53 16.29 -2.84 -11.04
C ALA A 53 17.70 -2.58 -10.45
N LYS A 54 18.07 -3.30 -9.39
CA LYS A 54 19.40 -3.20 -8.78
C LYS A 54 20.51 -3.58 -9.76
N ALA A 55 20.30 -4.59 -10.60
CA ALA A 55 21.27 -5.00 -11.61
C ALA A 55 21.53 -3.91 -12.65
N MET A 56 20.47 -3.25 -13.14
CA MET A 56 20.59 -2.12 -14.09
C MET A 56 21.47 -1.00 -13.55
N LEU A 57 21.41 -0.76 -12.23
CA LEU A 57 22.19 0.28 -11.57
C LEU A 57 23.51 -0.20 -10.96
N LYS A 58 23.88 -1.48 -11.13
CA LYS A 58 25.05 -2.11 -10.47
C LYS A 58 25.02 -1.98 -8.93
N LEU A 59 23.84 -2.14 -8.34
CA LEU A 59 23.58 -2.06 -6.90
C LEU A 59 23.29 -3.44 -6.28
N LEU A 60 23.65 -4.53 -6.97
CA LEU A 60 23.59 -5.87 -6.41
C LEU A 60 24.55 -5.99 -5.21
N PRO A 61 24.17 -6.71 -4.14
CA PRO A 61 25.08 -7.02 -3.04
C PRO A 61 26.26 -7.89 -3.52
N PRO A 62 27.35 -8.01 -2.73
CA PRO A 62 28.57 -8.73 -3.15
C PRO A 62 28.38 -10.22 -3.51
N ASN A 63 27.28 -10.83 -3.09
CA ASN A 63 26.93 -12.20 -3.44
C ASN A 63 26.05 -12.31 -4.69
N GLY A 64 25.61 -11.20 -5.28
CA GLY A 64 24.83 -11.15 -6.52
C GLY A 64 25.72 -11.00 -7.75
N GLU A 65 25.44 -11.78 -8.79
CA GLU A 65 26.17 -11.77 -10.06
C GLU A 65 25.22 -11.80 -11.26
N ILE A 66 25.69 -11.26 -12.39
CA ILE A 66 24.97 -11.25 -13.67
C ILE A 66 25.70 -12.26 -14.57
N PRO A 67 25.36 -13.56 -14.52
CA PRO A 67 26.06 -14.59 -15.29
C PRO A 67 25.83 -14.49 -16.80
N ALA A 68 24.69 -13.93 -17.22
CA ALA A 68 24.31 -13.80 -18.62
C ALA A 68 23.37 -12.60 -18.84
N GLY A 69 23.25 -12.22 -20.11
CA GLY A 69 22.35 -11.17 -20.57
C GLY A 69 23.03 -9.82 -20.83
N ARG A 70 22.24 -8.93 -21.43
CA ARG A 70 22.66 -7.61 -21.87
C ARG A 70 21.64 -6.57 -21.48
N MET A 71 22.12 -5.40 -21.08
CA MET A 71 21.29 -4.25 -20.73
C MET A 71 21.79 -3.03 -21.49
N GLU A 72 21.16 -2.70 -22.62
CA GLU A 72 21.54 -1.56 -23.44
C GLU A 72 20.68 -0.35 -23.10
N PHE A 73 21.30 0.75 -22.68
CA PHE A 73 20.64 2.01 -22.37
C PHE A 73 21.18 3.12 -23.27
N ALA A 74 20.30 3.75 -24.05
CA ALA A 74 20.64 4.77 -25.03
C ALA A 74 21.80 4.36 -25.96
N GLY A 75 21.82 3.09 -26.39
CA GLY A 75 22.87 2.51 -27.25
C GLY A 75 24.15 2.08 -26.53
N ARG A 76 24.24 2.24 -25.19
CA ARG A 76 25.39 1.85 -24.38
C ARG A 76 25.05 0.65 -23.49
N ASP A 77 25.89 -0.38 -23.54
CA ASP A 77 25.76 -1.53 -22.64
C ASP A 77 26.14 -1.17 -21.20
N LEU A 78 25.25 -1.41 -20.25
CA LEU A 78 25.43 -1.14 -18.83
C LEU A 78 26.20 -2.25 -18.10
N VAL A 79 26.23 -3.47 -18.64
CA VAL A 79 26.86 -4.63 -17.99
C VAL A 79 28.37 -4.42 -17.74
N PRO A 80 29.18 -3.90 -18.66
CA PRO A 80 30.61 -3.69 -18.40
C PRO A 80 30.92 -2.44 -17.57
N LEU A 81 29.96 -1.54 -17.35
CA LEU A 81 30.22 -0.27 -16.65
C LEU A 81 30.46 -0.49 -15.15
N THR A 82 31.52 0.14 -14.65
CA THR A 82 31.89 0.11 -13.22
C THR A 82 32.44 1.47 -12.79
N GLY A 83 32.63 1.67 -11.49
CA GLY A 83 33.28 2.87 -10.94
C GLY A 83 32.67 4.18 -11.41
N GLU A 84 33.50 5.04 -12.00
CA GLU A 84 33.12 6.39 -12.39
C GLU A 84 32.18 6.44 -13.60
N ASP A 85 32.29 5.49 -14.53
CA ASP A 85 31.37 5.42 -15.68
C ASP A 85 29.93 5.17 -15.20
N MET A 86 29.77 4.25 -14.24
CA MET A 86 28.46 3.98 -13.65
C MET A 86 27.97 5.16 -12.79
N ARG A 87 28.88 5.90 -12.13
CA ARG A 87 28.52 7.12 -11.40
C ARG A 87 27.91 8.18 -12.31
N ARG A 88 28.33 8.26 -13.58
CA ARG A 88 27.74 9.19 -14.57
C ARG A 88 26.33 8.80 -15.00
N VAL A 89 26.04 7.49 -15.00
CA VAL A 89 24.70 6.96 -15.33
C VAL A 89 23.74 7.17 -14.16
N ARG A 90 24.17 6.78 -12.95
CA ARG A 90 23.35 6.89 -11.74
C ARG A 90 22.94 8.34 -11.50
N TRP A 91 21.70 8.54 -11.09
CA TRP A 91 21.07 9.82 -10.77
C TRP A 91 20.81 10.73 -11.99
N LYS A 92 21.82 10.91 -12.85
CA LYS A 92 21.77 11.83 -13.99
C LYS A 92 21.04 11.26 -15.20
N GLU A 93 21.32 10.01 -15.56
CA GLU A 93 20.67 9.36 -16.71
C GLU A 93 19.55 8.43 -16.26
N ILE A 94 19.82 7.65 -15.20
CA ILE A 94 18.87 6.75 -14.56
C ILE A 94 18.81 7.07 -13.07
N ALA A 95 17.66 7.51 -12.59
CA ALA A 95 17.40 7.72 -11.16
C ALA A 95 16.57 6.57 -10.59
N TRP A 96 16.67 6.37 -9.27
CA TRP A 96 15.97 5.30 -8.57
C TRP A 96 15.28 5.84 -7.32
N ILE A 97 13.99 5.53 -7.20
CA ILE A 97 13.25 5.62 -5.95
C ILE A 97 13.18 4.20 -5.41
N SER A 98 13.95 3.91 -4.36
CA SER A 98 14.02 2.57 -3.78
C SER A 98 12.78 2.22 -2.95
N GLN A 99 12.56 0.91 -2.78
CA GLN A 99 11.59 0.41 -1.81
C GLN A 99 11.93 0.96 -0.40
N ALA A 100 10.90 1.31 0.37
CA ALA A 100 11.05 1.99 1.67
C ALA A 100 11.83 3.32 1.60
N ALA A 101 11.66 4.09 0.52
CA ALA A 101 12.27 5.41 0.31
C ALA A 101 12.10 6.38 1.50
N MET A 102 11.08 6.20 2.35
CA MET A 102 10.96 6.96 3.61
C MET A 102 12.19 6.84 4.54
N ASN A 103 13.00 5.79 4.40
CA ASN A 103 14.25 5.55 5.12
C ASN A 103 15.50 5.93 4.31
N ALA A 104 15.34 6.43 3.08
CA ALA A 104 16.47 6.81 2.21
C ALA A 104 17.06 8.17 2.59
N LEU A 105 16.30 9.02 3.27
CA LEU A 105 16.77 10.31 3.78
C LEU A 105 17.56 10.11 5.08
N ASP A 106 18.71 10.76 5.18
CA ASP A 106 19.49 10.76 6.42
C ASP A 106 18.77 11.62 7.49
N PRO A 107 18.40 11.04 8.65
CA PRO A 107 17.60 11.73 9.66
C PRO A 107 18.32 12.89 10.36
N VAL A 108 19.66 12.99 10.25
CA VAL A 108 20.45 14.04 10.93
C VAL A 108 20.78 15.23 10.04
N TYR A 109 20.46 15.17 8.74
CA TYR A 109 20.64 16.28 7.80
C TYR A 109 19.31 16.87 7.37
N ARG A 110 19.31 18.17 7.03
CA ARG A 110 18.12 18.82 6.45
C ARG A 110 17.87 18.30 5.05
N VAL A 111 16.60 18.20 4.67
CA VAL A 111 16.21 17.61 3.39
C VAL A 111 16.71 18.42 2.19
N GLY A 112 16.71 19.75 2.28
CA GLY A 112 17.23 20.61 1.22
C GLY A 112 18.74 20.46 1.00
N ASP A 113 19.51 20.24 2.06
CA ASP A 113 20.96 20.04 1.95
C ASP A 113 21.27 18.69 1.29
N GLN A 114 20.50 17.63 1.58
CA GLN A 114 20.63 16.32 0.92
C GLN A 114 20.32 16.39 -0.58
N ILE A 115 19.30 17.16 -0.97
CA ILE A 115 18.95 17.38 -2.39
C ILE A 115 20.07 18.16 -3.10
N LEU A 116 20.64 19.17 -2.44
CA LEU A 116 21.77 19.92 -2.97
C LEU A 116 23.01 19.03 -3.14
N GLU A 117 23.32 18.18 -2.15
CA GLU A 117 24.43 17.23 -2.20
C GLU A 117 24.30 16.30 -3.41
N ALA A 118 23.10 15.76 -3.65
CA ALA A 118 22.82 14.92 -4.81
C ALA A 118 23.09 15.64 -6.14
N MET A 119 22.86 16.95 -6.24
CA MET A 119 23.22 17.72 -7.43
C MET A 119 24.74 17.95 -7.53
N GLN A 120 25.35 18.44 -6.45
CA GLN A 120 26.77 18.79 -6.40
C GLN A 120 27.69 17.57 -6.61
N ALA A 121 27.21 16.37 -6.31
CA ALA A 121 27.92 15.13 -6.58
C ALA A 121 28.04 14.80 -8.08
N HIS A 122 27.27 15.46 -8.96
CA HIS A 122 27.20 15.14 -10.40
C HIS A 122 27.40 16.33 -11.33
N ILE A 123 27.12 17.56 -10.88
CA ILE A 123 27.25 18.79 -11.68
C ILE A 123 27.86 19.92 -10.87
N GLU A 124 28.53 20.86 -11.55
CA GLU A 124 28.97 22.11 -10.95
C GLU A 124 27.77 23.03 -10.77
N ILE A 125 27.34 23.25 -9.53
CA ILE A 125 26.22 24.13 -9.19
C ILE A 125 26.51 24.87 -7.87
N SER A 126 26.23 26.17 -7.85
CA SER A 126 26.35 26.97 -6.64
C SER A 126 25.30 26.56 -5.61
N ARG A 127 25.58 26.78 -4.32
CA ARG A 127 24.58 26.52 -3.27
C ARG A 127 23.29 27.33 -3.48
N ALA A 128 23.41 28.57 -3.95
CA ALA A 128 22.27 29.45 -4.18
C ALA A 128 21.35 28.90 -5.29
N ASP A 129 21.94 28.50 -6.42
CA ASP A 129 21.19 27.97 -7.57
C ASP A 129 20.61 26.58 -7.27
N GLY A 130 21.39 25.71 -6.62
CA GLY A 130 20.93 24.38 -6.24
C GLY A 130 19.78 24.43 -5.24
N MET A 131 19.82 25.36 -4.27
CA MET A 131 18.70 25.54 -3.34
C MET A 131 17.48 26.20 -4.02
N ALA A 132 17.68 27.07 -5.00
CA ALA A 132 16.58 27.60 -5.81
C ALA A 132 15.89 26.48 -6.61
N HIS A 133 16.67 25.61 -7.26
CA HIS A 133 16.16 24.44 -7.96
C HIS A 133 15.46 23.46 -7.00
N ALA A 134 15.99 23.25 -5.80
CA ALA A 134 15.33 22.42 -4.78
C ALA A 134 13.95 22.97 -4.37
N ARG A 135 13.77 24.30 -4.31
CA ARG A 135 12.44 24.91 -4.07
C ARG A 135 11.48 24.61 -5.20
N ASP A 136 11.92 24.69 -6.44
CA ASP A 136 11.09 24.41 -7.61
C ASP A 136 10.70 22.94 -7.67
N LEU A 137 11.62 22.03 -7.33
CA LEU A 137 11.32 20.61 -7.19
C LEU A 137 10.29 20.34 -6.09
N PHE A 138 10.43 20.99 -4.93
CA PHE A 138 9.46 20.88 -3.83
C PHE A 138 8.05 21.31 -4.26
N ARG A 139 7.93 22.46 -4.95
CA ARG A 139 6.64 22.89 -5.53
C ARG A 139 6.09 21.85 -6.51
N ALA A 140 6.94 21.33 -7.39
CA ALA A 140 6.52 20.35 -8.40
C ALA A 140 5.96 19.06 -7.77
N VAL A 141 6.59 18.59 -6.68
CA VAL A 141 6.11 17.43 -5.91
C VAL A 141 5.05 17.78 -4.87
N GLY A 142 4.61 19.03 -4.73
CA GLY A 142 3.57 19.43 -3.78
C GLY A 142 4.03 19.39 -2.32
N ILE A 143 5.22 19.93 -2.06
CA ILE A 143 5.70 20.24 -0.71
C ILE A 143 5.97 21.74 -0.66
N ASP A 144 5.55 22.39 0.42
CA ASP A 144 5.88 23.80 0.66
C ASP A 144 7.42 23.99 0.74
N PRO A 145 8.00 24.91 -0.05
CA PRO A 145 9.46 25.14 -0.08
C PRO A 145 10.11 25.47 1.28
N SER A 146 9.36 25.99 2.26
CA SER A 146 9.86 26.23 3.62
C SER A 146 10.36 24.94 4.29
N ARG A 147 9.80 23.78 3.89
CA ARG A 147 10.16 22.45 4.40
C ARG A 147 11.52 21.95 3.95
N LEU A 148 12.20 22.63 3.03
CA LEU A 148 13.61 22.31 2.70
C LEU A 148 14.52 22.41 3.93
N SER A 149 14.16 23.27 4.89
CA SER A 149 14.88 23.44 6.13
C SER A 149 14.54 22.38 7.18
N ALA A 150 13.52 21.55 6.97
CA ALA A 150 13.11 20.52 7.90
C ALA A 150 14.06 19.31 7.86
N TYR A 151 14.15 18.62 8.98
CA TYR A 151 14.74 17.28 9.07
C TYR A 151 13.70 16.23 8.69
N PRO A 152 14.11 15.03 8.22
CA PRO A 152 13.17 13.98 7.85
C PRO A 152 12.19 13.64 8.97
N HIS A 153 12.62 13.56 10.23
CA HIS A 153 11.74 13.22 11.36
C HIS A 153 10.66 14.27 11.66
N GLU A 154 10.76 15.47 11.10
CA GLU A 154 9.76 16.54 11.19
C GLU A 154 8.74 16.49 10.04
N MET A 155 8.90 15.57 9.09
CA MET A 155 8.05 15.42 7.91
C MET A 155 7.17 14.16 8.01
N SER A 156 5.95 14.24 7.48
CA SER A 156 5.08 13.07 7.34
C SER A 156 5.69 12.03 6.37
N GLY A 157 5.25 10.77 6.45
CA GLY A 157 5.71 9.72 5.53
C GLY A 157 5.51 10.08 4.06
N GLY A 158 4.34 10.64 3.72
CA GLY A 158 4.05 11.14 2.37
C GLY A 158 4.96 12.29 1.93
N MET A 159 5.28 13.23 2.83
CA MET A 159 6.21 14.31 2.54
C MET A 159 7.64 13.79 2.32
N LYS A 160 8.10 12.84 3.13
CA LYS A 160 9.40 12.17 2.93
C LYS A 160 9.47 11.50 1.56
N GLN A 161 8.43 10.78 1.19
CA GLN A 161 8.36 10.11 -0.11
C GLN A 161 8.45 11.13 -1.26
N ARG A 162 7.66 12.20 -1.20
CA ARG A 162 7.69 13.29 -2.20
C ARG A 162 9.04 14.00 -2.25
N ALA A 163 9.72 14.17 -1.11
CA ALA A 163 11.06 14.72 -1.06
C ALA A 163 12.10 13.80 -1.74
N VAL A 164 12.00 12.49 -1.57
CA VAL A 164 12.85 11.53 -2.30
C VAL A 164 12.57 11.57 -3.81
N ILE A 165 11.30 11.71 -4.22
CA ILE A 165 10.95 11.92 -5.64
C ILE A 165 11.60 13.20 -6.16
N ALA A 166 11.52 14.31 -5.41
CA ALA A 166 12.19 15.57 -5.77
C ALA A 166 13.70 15.37 -5.92
N MET A 167 14.33 14.67 -4.99
CA MET A 167 15.76 14.35 -5.01
C MET A 167 16.15 13.52 -6.24
N ALA A 168 15.40 12.46 -6.56
CA ALA A 168 15.61 11.61 -7.73
C ALA A 168 15.43 12.40 -9.05
N MET A 169 14.53 13.40 -9.06
CA MET A 169 14.24 14.24 -10.21
C MET A 169 15.17 15.46 -10.34
N ALA A 170 16.13 15.63 -9.42
CA ALA A 170 16.95 16.82 -9.36
C ALA A 170 17.79 17.04 -10.63
N LEU A 171 18.28 15.96 -11.25
CA LEU A 171 19.10 16.00 -12.46
C LEU A 171 18.34 15.68 -13.75
N GLN A 172 16.99 15.63 -13.70
CA GLN A 172 16.13 15.38 -14.87
C GLN A 172 16.51 14.09 -15.63
N PRO A 173 16.44 12.91 -14.97
CA PRO A 173 16.83 11.65 -15.59
C PRO A 173 15.99 11.31 -16.82
N GLN A 174 16.58 10.57 -17.76
CA GLN A 174 15.87 10.04 -18.93
C GLN A 174 15.00 8.83 -18.57
N LEU A 175 15.45 8.04 -17.59
CA LEU A 175 14.70 6.91 -17.04
C LEU A 175 14.60 7.04 -15.51
N LEU A 176 13.38 6.97 -14.99
CA LEU A 176 13.13 6.82 -13.57
C LEU A 176 12.73 5.37 -13.28
N ILE A 177 13.46 4.71 -12.38
CA ILE A 177 13.05 3.44 -11.80
C ILE A 177 12.34 3.77 -10.49
N ALA A 178 11.07 3.39 -10.37
CA ALA A 178 10.29 3.58 -9.17
C ALA A 178 9.92 2.22 -8.58
N ASP A 179 10.61 1.81 -7.51
CA ASP A 179 10.45 0.51 -6.88
C ASP A 179 9.57 0.60 -5.64
N GLU A 180 8.31 0.17 -5.79
CA GLU A 180 7.28 0.28 -4.76
C GLU A 180 7.17 1.70 -4.17
N PRO A 181 7.05 2.74 -5.01
CA PRO A 181 7.21 4.13 -4.58
C PRO A 181 6.03 4.66 -3.75
N THR A 182 4.98 3.87 -3.54
CA THR A 182 3.79 4.27 -2.77
C THR A 182 3.43 3.27 -1.67
N THR A 183 4.22 2.22 -1.47
CA THR A 183 3.99 1.26 -0.39
C THR A 183 4.00 1.95 0.97
N ALA A 184 3.11 1.52 1.87
CA ALA A 184 2.93 2.06 3.23
C ALA A 184 2.43 3.52 3.31
N LEU A 185 1.80 4.02 2.25
CA LEU A 185 1.08 5.29 2.24
C LEU A 185 -0.44 5.05 2.16
N ASP A 186 -1.23 6.00 2.66
CA ASP A 186 -2.68 5.96 2.49
C ASP A 186 -3.09 6.17 1.02
N VAL A 187 -4.33 5.77 0.68
CA VAL A 187 -4.83 5.81 -0.71
C VAL A 187 -4.82 7.22 -1.32
N VAL A 188 -5.04 8.27 -0.53
CA VAL A 188 -5.10 9.66 -1.03
C VAL A 188 -3.70 10.17 -1.34
N THR A 189 -2.77 10.03 -0.40
CA THR A 189 -1.36 10.37 -0.61
C THR A 189 -0.76 9.58 -1.76
N GLN A 190 -1.07 8.28 -1.87
CA GLN A 190 -0.67 7.45 -3.00
C GLN A 190 -1.18 8.02 -4.32
N ALA A 191 -2.48 8.28 -4.46
CA ALA A 191 -3.07 8.81 -5.69
C ALA A 191 -2.45 10.16 -6.11
N GLN A 192 -2.19 11.05 -5.14
CA GLN A 192 -1.52 12.33 -5.39
C GLN A 192 -0.09 12.15 -5.90
N ILE A 193 0.69 11.25 -5.30
CA ILE A 193 2.06 10.95 -5.72
C ILE A 193 2.08 10.39 -7.14
N LEU A 194 1.22 9.42 -7.44
CA LEU A 194 1.14 8.80 -8.77
C LEU A 194 0.72 9.82 -9.84
N SER A 195 -0.27 10.66 -9.54
CA SER A 195 -0.71 11.74 -10.44
C SER A 195 0.43 12.72 -10.76
N ARG A 196 1.18 13.15 -9.73
CA ARG A 196 2.33 14.05 -9.89
C ARG A 196 3.46 13.39 -10.67
N LEU A 197 3.77 12.13 -10.38
CA LEU A 197 4.78 11.37 -11.11
C LEU A 197 4.41 11.23 -12.59
N ALA A 198 3.15 10.91 -12.89
CA ALA A 198 2.65 10.81 -14.25
C ALA A 198 2.70 12.18 -14.97
N ARG A 199 2.39 13.27 -14.29
CA ARG A 199 2.53 14.64 -14.82
C ARG A 199 3.99 14.97 -15.13
N LEU A 200 4.90 14.77 -14.18
CA LEU A 200 6.34 15.01 -14.35
C LEU A 200 6.93 14.18 -15.50
N ARG A 201 6.52 12.91 -15.62
CA ARG A 201 6.88 12.03 -16.73
C ARG A 201 6.54 12.67 -18.08
N ARG A 202 5.29 13.11 -18.24
CA ARG A 202 4.79 13.73 -19.48
C ARG A 202 5.47 15.07 -19.77
N GLU A 203 5.58 15.94 -18.77
CA GLU A 203 6.17 17.28 -18.93
C GLU A 203 7.66 17.21 -19.32
N ARG A 204 8.38 16.19 -18.84
CA ARG A 204 9.84 16.07 -19.06
C ARG A 204 10.23 15.03 -20.11
N GLY A 205 9.27 14.34 -20.72
CA GLY A 205 9.54 13.27 -21.71
C GLY A 205 10.33 12.09 -21.14
N MET A 206 10.22 11.85 -19.83
CA MET A 206 10.98 10.84 -19.10
C MET A 206 10.32 9.46 -19.26
N ALA A 207 11.12 8.40 -19.42
CA ALA A 207 10.65 7.03 -19.35
C ALA A 207 10.52 6.58 -17.88
N LEU A 208 9.60 5.64 -17.61
CA LEU A 208 9.33 5.14 -16.26
C LEU A 208 9.33 3.61 -16.24
N LEU A 209 10.20 3.03 -15.41
CA LEU A 209 10.06 1.64 -14.98
C LEU A 209 9.39 1.62 -13.61
N PHE A 210 8.11 1.25 -13.58
CA PHE A 210 7.31 1.24 -12.36
C PHE A 210 7.20 -0.19 -11.82
N ILE A 211 7.84 -0.47 -10.70
CA ILE A 211 7.79 -1.77 -10.03
C ILE A 211 6.79 -1.71 -8.89
N THR A 212 5.82 -2.62 -8.91
CA THR A 212 4.82 -2.75 -7.85
C THR A 212 4.26 -4.18 -7.82
N HIS A 213 3.61 -4.54 -6.73
CA HIS A 213 2.78 -5.74 -6.65
C HIS A 213 1.28 -5.41 -6.84
N ASP A 214 0.90 -4.14 -6.92
CA ASP A 214 -0.50 -3.70 -7.10
C ASP A 214 -0.83 -3.43 -8.58
N ILE A 215 -1.67 -4.28 -9.17
CA ILE A 215 -2.14 -4.17 -10.56
C ILE A 215 -2.92 -2.87 -10.77
N SER A 216 -3.74 -2.47 -9.79
CA SER A 216 -4.63 -1.32 -9.89
C SER A 216 -3.84 -0.03 -10.10
N VAL A 217 -2.67 0.06 -9.46
CA VAL A 217 -1.73 1.17 -9.68
C VAL A 217 -1.15 1.13 -11.09
N VAL A 218 -0.73 -0.05 -11.58
CA VAL A 218 -0.18 -0.18 -12.95
C VAL A 218 -1.19 0.16 -14.03
N VAL A 219 -2.45 -0.26 -13.87
CA VAL A 219 -3.56 0.10 -14.77
C VAL A 219 -3.72 1.62 -14.91
N GLN A 220 -3.46 2.36 -13.83
CA GLN A 220 -3.59 3.81 -13.82
C GLN A 220 -2.34 4.55 -14.30
N THR A 221 -1.14 4.01 -14.11
CA THR A 221 0.11 4.75 -14.31
C THR A 221 0.94 4.34 -15.52
N CYS A 222 0.77 3.13 -16.03
CA CYS A 222 1.66 2.54 -17.03
C CYS A 222 0.99 2.39 -18.40
N ASP A 223 1.79 2.44 -19.45
CA ASP A 223 1.34 2.25 -20.83
C ASP A 223 1.42 0.76 -21.22
N ARG A 224 2.48 0.06 -20.78
CA ARG A 224 2.67 -1.40 -20.90
C ARG A 224 2.99 -2.06 -19.57
N VAL A 225 2.84 -3.37 -19.52
CA VAL A 225 3.20 -4.21 -18.37
C VAL A 225 4.05 -5.40 -18.80
N ALA A 226 4.94 -5.81 -17.90
CA ALA A 226 5.60 -7.10 -17.89
C ALA A 226 5.26 -7.82 -16.56
N VAL A 227 4.56 -8.94 -16.67
CA VAL A 227 4.12 -9.76 -15.53
C VAL A 227 5.19 -10.80 -15.24
N MET A 228 5.80 -10.75 -14.05
CA MET A 228 6.93 -11.57 -13.64
C MET A 228 6.52 -12.60 -12.57
N TYR A 229 7.04 -13.82 -12.71
CA TYR A 229 6.84 -14.90 -11.74
C TYR A 229 8.06 -15.82 -11.69
N GLY A 230 8.53 -16.15 -10.48
CA GLY A 230 9.61 -17.14 -10.30
C GLY A 230 10.90 -16.88 -11.09
N GLY A 231 11.30 -15.60 -11.24
CA GLY A 231 12.48 -15.19 -11.98
C GLY A 231 12.30 -14.96 -13.49
N LYS A 232 11.08 -15.17 -14.03
CA LYS A 232 10.77 -15.17 -15.46
C LYS A 232 9.63 -14.21 -15.80
N ILE A 233 9.56 -13.75 -17.04
CA ILE A 233 8.41 -12.97 -17.56
C ILE A 233 7.37 -13.93 -18.12
N MET A 234 6.14 -13.83 -17.63
CA MET A 234 5.01 -14.69 -17.99
C MET A 234 4.17 -14.09 -19.11
N GLU A 235 3.98 -12.77 -19.09
CA GLU A 235 3.15 -12.06 -20.07
C GLU A 235 3.61 -10.60 -20.20
N THR A 236 3.62 -10.06 -21.42
CA THR A 236 3.89 -8.64 -21.67
C THR A 236 2.91 -8.07 -22.69
N GLY A 237 2.66 -6.77 -22.62
CA GLY A 237 1.81 -6.06 -23.57
C GLY A 237 1.25 -4.74 -23.04
N PRO A 238 0.35 -4.08 -23.80
CA PRO A 238 -0.40 -2.93 -23.31
C PRO A 238 -1.17 -3.29 -22.03
N VAL A 239 -1.12 -2.42 -21.01
CA VAL A 239 -1.64 -2.73 -19.67
C VAL A 239 -3.12 -3.14 -19.71
N ARG A 240 -3.93 -2.39 -20.45
CA ARG A 240 -5.37 -2.62 -20.56
C ARG A 240 -5.71 -3.96 -21.23
N ASP A 241 -4.91 -4.37 -22.20
CA ASP A 241 -5.13 -5.63 -22.93
C ASP A 241 -4.70 -6.84 -22.12
N VAL A 242 -3.57 -6.73 -21.40
CA VAL A 242 -3.04 -7.80 -20.55
C VAL A 242 -3.98 -8.07 -19.37
N PHE A 243 -4.46 -7.02 -18.68
CA PHE A 243 -5.34 -7.23 -17.53
C PHE A 243 -6.82 -7.39 -17.89
N GLY A 244 -7.28 -6.81 -19.00
CA GLY A 244 -8.67 -6.99 -19.46
C GLY A 244 -8.91 -8.34 -20.15
N ALA A 245 -7.87 -8.90 -20.78
CA ALA A 245 -7.94 -10.12 -21.55
C ALA A 245 -6.65 -10.96 -21.41
N PRO A 246 -6.29 -11.43 -20.21
CA PRO A 246 -5.02 -12.13 -19.96
C PRO A 246 -4.90 -13.45 -20.72
N PHE A 247 -3.69 -13.76 -21.21
CA PHE A 247 -3.39 -15.06 -21.83
C PHE A 247 -2.80 -16.07 -20.84
N HIS A 248 -1.96 -15.62 -19.91
CA HIS A 248 -1.26 -16.53 -19.03
C HIS A 248 -2.11 -16.85 -17.77
N PRO A 249 -2.26 -18.14 -17.36
CA PRO A 249 -3.06 -18.52 -16.19
C PRO A 249 -2.69 -17.81 -14.89
N TYR A 250 -1.41 -17.49 -14.68
CA TYR A 250 -0.98 -16.67 -13.54
C TYR A 250 -1.56 -15.25 -13.61
N THR A 251 -1.51 -14.57 -14.77
CA THR A 251 -2.12 -13.25 -14.96
C THR A 251 -3.62 -13.31 -14.70
N MET A 252 -4.31 -14.37 -15.16
CA MET A 252 -5.73 -14.59 -14.86
C MET A 252 -6.00 -14.65 -13.34
N GLY A 253 -5.20 -15.43 -12.61
CA GLY A 253 -5.31 -15.54 -11.15
C GLY A 253 -5.04 -14.22 -10.45
N LEU A 254 -4.06 -13.45 -10.92
CA LEU A 254 -3.76 -12.14 -10.35
C LEU A 254 -4.90 -11.13 -10.57
N THR A 255 -5.43 -11.04 -11.79
CA THR A 255 -6.56 -10.15 -12.10
C THR A 255 -7.78 -10.49 -11.25
N ASN A 256 -8.06 -11.78 -11.08
CA ASN A 256 -9.25 -12.25 -10.36
C ASN A 256 -9.14 -12.17 -8.83
N ALA A 257 -7.94 -11.91 -8.28
CA ALA A 257 -7.71 -11.86 -6.85
C ALA A 257 -8.01 -10.50 -6.19
N PHE A 258 -8.32 -9.48 -6.98
CA PHE A 258 -8.60 -8.13 -6.48
C PHE A 258 -10.08 -7.91 -6.15
N PRO A 259 -10.41 -7.33 -4.99
CA PRO A 259 -11.75 -6.83 -4.71
C PRO A 259 -12.05 -5.59 -5.56
N THR A 260 -13.25 -5.53 -6.16
CA THR A 260 -13.72 -4.36 -6.92
C THR A 260 -14.76 -3.55 -6.14
N LEU A 261 -14.85 -2.24 -6.41
CA LEU A 261 -15.84 -1.35 -5.81
C LEU A 261 -17.25 -1.51 -6.40
N GLU A 262 -17.39 -2.24 -7.50
CA GLU A 262 -18.69 -2.47 -8.17
C GLU A 262 -19.16 -3.94 -8.12
N GLY A 263 -18.31 -4.89 -7.71
CA GLY A 263 -18.66 -6.32 -7.62
C GLY A 263 -19.54 -6.68 -6.42
N ALA A 264 -20.32 -7.77 -6.52
CA ALA A 264 -20.98 -8.36 -5.34
C ALA A 264 -19.94 -9.00 -4.39
N GLN A 265 -20.25 -9.18 -3.10
CA GLN A 265 -19.41 -9.84 -2.09
C GLN A 265 -19.21 -11.36 -2.34
N ARG A 266 -18.78 -11.74 -3.56
CA ARG A 266 -18.37 -13.09 -3.93
C ARG A 266 -16.98 -13.35 -3.37
N GLU A 267 -16.74 -14.58 -2.93
CA GLU A 267 -15.44 -14.97 -2.39
C GLU A 267 -14.31 -14.67 -3.39
N LEU A 268 -13.28 -13.96 -2.93
CA LEU A 268 -12.13 -13.59 -3.77
C LEU A 268 -11.35 -14.84 -4.19
N ILE A 269 -10.95 -14.88 -5.46
CA ILE A 269 -10.05 -15.90 -5.97
C ILE A 269 -8.68 -15.69 -5.32
N SER A 270 -8.13 -16.74 -4.70
CA SER A 270 -6.77 -16.74 -4.19
C SER A 270 -5.97 -17.79 -4.95
N ILE A 271 -4.78 -17.42 -5.42
CA ILE A 271 -3.87 -18.36 -6.07
C ILE A 271 -3.23 -19.23 -4.96
N PRO A 272 -3.57 -20.51 -4.84
CA PRO A 272 -3.06 -21.37 -3.78
C PRO A 272 -1.58 -21.66 -3.97
N GLY A 273 -0.92 -22.12 -2.91
CA GLY A 273 0.49 -22.49 -2.87
C GLY A 273 1.42 -21.30 -2.68
N THR A 274 2.71 -21.61 -2.50
CA THR A 274 3.79 -20.64 -2.47
C THR A 274 4.54 -20.58 -3.81
N PRO A 275 5.20 -19.46 -4.15
CA PRO A 275 6.17 -19.42 -5.25
C PRO A 275 7.18 -20.58 -5.22
N PRO A 276 7.71 -20.98 -6.38
CA PRO A 276 8.71 -22.05 -6.46
C PRO A 276 10.01 -21.69 -5.73
N ASP A 277 10.73 -22.71 -5.26
CA ASP A 277 12.09 -22.55 -4.72
C ASP A 277 13.06 -22.13 -5.84
N LEU A 278 13.65 -20.95 -5.71
CA LEU A 278 14.59 -20.40 -6.70
C LEU A 278 16.00 -20.98 -6.58
N LEU A 279 16.32 -21.74 -5.52
CA LEU A 279 17.55 -22.55 -5.46
C LEU A 279 17.46 -23.75 -6.39
N ARG A 280 16.27 -24.34 -6.52
CA ARG A 280 15.99 -25.53 -7.33
C ARG A 280 14.69 -25.30 -8.11
N PRO A 281 14.73 -24.43 -9.12
CA PRO A 281 13.54 -24.13 -9.88
C PRO A 281 13.02 -25.35 -10.64
N PRO A 282 11.71 -25.44 -10.90
CA PRO A 282 11.15 -26.54 -11.68
C PRO A 282 11.74 -26.55 -13.10
N PRO A 283 11.90 -27.73 -13.71
CA PRO A 283 12.52 -27.86 -15.03
C PRO A 283 11.63 -27.36 -16.18
N GLY A 284 10.31 -27.28 -15.96
CA GLY A 284 9.35 -26.72 -16.91
C GLY A 284 8.87 -25.30 -16.59
N CYS A 285 7.60 -25.03 -16.85
CA CYS A 285 6.94 -23.77 -16.50
C CYS A 285 7.02 -23.50 -15.00
N ARG A 286 7.49 -22.31 -14.62
CA ARG A 286 7.63 -21.88 -13.21
C ARG A 286 6.31 -21.93 -12.44
N PHE A 287 5.18 -21.75 -13.13
CA PHE A 287 3.84 -21.71 -12.53
C PHE A 287 3.10 -23.07 -12.56
N ALA A 288 3.68 -24.15 -13.11
CA ALA A 288 2.97 -25.42 -13.33
C ALA A 288 2.31 -25.99 -12.06
N GLU A 289 2.97 -25.91 -10.91
CA GLU A 289 2.46 -26.44 -9.63
C GLU A 289 1.26 -25.67 -9.08
N ARG A 290 1.07 -24.42 -9.51
CA ARG A 290 -0.05 -23.55 -9.08
C ARG A 290 -1.07 -23.29 -10.20
N CYS A 291 -0.79 -23.78 -11.40
CA CYS A 291 -1.68 -23.65 -12.55
C CYS A 291 -2.79 -24.74 -12.51
N PRO A 292 -4.07 -24.36 -12.60
CA PRO A 292 -5.18 -25.31 -12.71
C PRO A 292 -5.21 -26.07 -14.05
N PHE A 293 -4.48 -25.57 -15.05
CA PHE A 293 -4.46 -26.12 -16.41
C PHE A 293 -3.16 -26.85 -16.75
N ALA A 294 -2.26 -27.06 -15.76
CA ALA A 294 -0.95 -27.64 -16.00
C ALA A 294 -1.03 -29.09 -16.52
N THR A 295 -0.41 -29.32 -17.68
CA THR A 295 -0.18 -30.63 -18.27
C THR A 295 1.22 -31.14 -17.91
N ASP A 296 1.54 -32.38 -18.30
CA ASP A 296 2.89 -32.92 -18.10
C ASP A 296 3.96 -32.15 -18.86
N ARG A 297 3.62 -31.64 -20.05
CA ARG A 297 4.49 -30.73 -20.82
C ARG A 297 4.87 -29.50 -20.00
N CYS A 298 3.91 -28.90 -19.29
CA CYS A 298 4.19 -27.76 -18.42
C CYS A 298 5.18 -28.08 -17.30
N ARG A 299 5.28 -29.34 -16.86
CA ARG A 299 6.17 -29.75 -15.76
C ARG A 299 7.59 -30.06 -16.24
N THR A 300 7.75 -30.47 -17.49
CA THR A 300 9.03 -30.95 -18.04
C THR A 300 9.70 -29.99 -19.02
N GLU A 301 8.95 -29.09 -19.64
CA GLU A 301 9.43 -28.19 -20.69
C GLU A 301 9.13 -26.73 -20.33
N GLU A 302 10.14 -25.87 -20.45
CA GLU A 302 10.00 -24.43 -20.24
C GLU A 302 9.27 -23.80 -21.44
N PRO A 303 8.18 -23.03 -21.23
CA PRO A 303 7.46 -22.38 -22.33
C PRO A 303 8.25 -21.20 -22.88
N GLU A 304 8.38 -21.13 -24.21
CA GLU A 304 8.88 -19.95 -24.90
C GLU A 304 7.84 -18.82 -24.88
N ALA A 305 8.29 -17.56 -25.02
CA ALA A 305 7.39 -16.43 -25.14
C ALA A 305 6.79 -16.38 -26.56
N HIS A 306 5.49 -16.67 -26.68
CA HIS A 306 4.77 -16.65 -27.95
C HIS A 306 4.07 -15.30 -28.18
N ALA A 307 4.04 -14.83 -29.43
CA ALA A 307 3.21 -13.70 -29.81
C ALA A 307 1.74 -14.10 -29.81
N VAL A 308 0.92 -13.45 -28.98
CA VAL A 308 -0.49 -13.80 -28.74
C VAL A 308 -1.46 -12.68 -29.12
N GLY A 309 -0.95 -11.59 -29.69
CA GLY A 309 -1.69 -10.41 -30.13
C GLY A 309 -0.73 -9.32 -30.55
N GLU A 310 -1.25 -8.18 -31.00
CA GLU A 310 -0.42 -7.04 -31.39
C GLU A 310 0.40 -6.53 -30.20
N GLY A 311 1.72 -6.66 -30.28
CA GLY A 311 2.64 -6.21 -29.23
C GLY A 311 2.54 -6.99 -27.90
N ARG A 312 1.94 -8.19 -27.91
CA ARG A 312 1.75 -9.02 -26.72
C ARG A 312 2.54 -10.31 -26.79
N LEU A 313 3.17 -10.69 -25.69
CA LEU A 313 3.86 -11.97 -25.54
C LEU A 313 3.30 -12.73 -24.34
N SER A 314 3.19 -14.06 -24.44
CA SER A 314 2.82 -14.93 -23.33
C SER A 314 3.70 -16.18 -23.31
N ALA A 315 4.28 -16.49 -22.16
CA ALA A 315 5.07 -17.70 -21.91
C ALA A 315 4.16 -18.85 -21.43
N CYS A 316 3.17 -19.20 -22.24
CA CYS A 316 2.27 -20.32 -21.99
C CYS A 316 2.33 -21.32 -23.15
N HIS A 317 2.37 -22.62 -22.86
CA HIS A 317 2.35 -23.68 -23.88
C HIS A 317 1.04 -23.75 -24.68
N TYR A 318 -0.04 -23.12 -24.21
CA TYR A 318 -1.39 -23.25 -24.77
C TYR A 318 -2.09 -21.89 -24.98
N PRO A 319 -1.50 -20.96 -25.76
CA PRO A 319 -2.13 -19.67 -26.01
C PRO A 319 -3.47 -19.81 -26.74
N ASP A 320 -3.64 -20.86 -27.56
CA ASP A 320 -4.87 -21.11 -28.32
C ASP A 320 -6.05 -21.56 -27.46
N ARG A 321 -5.82 -22.00 -26.21
CA ARG A 321 -6.86 -22.42 -25.26
C ARG A 321 -7.27 -21.32 -24.26
N VAL A 322 -6.85 -20.09 -24.51
CA VAL A 322 -7.04 -18.95 -23.59
C VAL A 322 -8.50 -18.70 -23.21
N GLU A 323 -9.45 -18.88 -24.14
CA GLU A 323 -10.88 -18.63 -23.86
C GLU A 323 -11.44 -19.61 -22.82
N GLU A 324 -11.11 -20.90 -22.98
CA GLU A 324 -11.46 -21.96 -22.03
C GLU A 324 -10.82 -21.68 -20.65
N PHE A 325 -9.54 -21.31 -20.64
CA PHE A 325 -8.80 -21.03 -19.43
C PHE A 325 -9.37 -19.82 -18.68
N ARG A 326 -9.69 -18.73 -19.37
CA ARG A 326 -10.28 -17.53 -18.75
C ARG A 326 -11.64 -17.84 -18.14
N ALA A 327 -12.51 -18.53 -18.87
CA ALA A 327 -13.84 -18.89 -18.38
C ALA A 327 -13.75 -19.76 -17.10
N THR A 328 -12.82 -20.71 -17.09
CA THR A 328 -12.64 -21.64 -15.96
C THR A 328 -11.96 -20.96 -14.76
N ALA A 329 -10.91 -20.16 -15.01
CA ALA A 329 -10.14 -19.44 -13.99
C ALA A 329 -10.92 -18.31 -13.31
N ALA A 330 -12.02 -17.85 -13.92
CA ALA A 330 -12.95 -16.89 -13.32
C ALA A 330 -13.81 -17.49 -12.18
N THR A 331 -13.65 -18.77 -11.87
CA THR A 331 -14.39 -19.46 -10.80
C THR A 331 -13.44 -20.01 -9.73
N ASN A 332 -13.87 -19.99 -8.46
CA ASN A 332 -13.10 -20.58 -7.35
C ASN A 332 -12.90 -22.10 -7.51
N ALA A 333 -13.76 -22.79 -8.27
CA ALA A 333 -13.68 -24.24 -8.44
C ALA A 333 -12.33 -24.70 -9.02
N ALA A 334 -11.81 -23.97 -10.02
CA ALA A 334 -10.54 -24.28 -10.66
C ALA A 334 -9.36 -24.14 -9.69
N TRP A 335 -9.34 -23.05 -8.92
CA TRP A 335 -8.30 -22.76 -7.94
C TRP A 335 -8.38 -23.67 -6.71
N ALA A 336 -9.59 -24.03 -6.28
CA ALA A 336 -9.80 -24.95 -5.17
C ALA A 336 -9.25 -26.36 -5.46
N GLU A 337 -9.31 -26.83 -6.72
CA GLU A 337 -8.68 -28.11 -7.11
C GLU A 337 -7.16 -28.07 -6.96
N VAL A 338 -6.53 -26.95 -7.34
CA VAL A 338 -5.09 -26.73 -7.09
C VAL A 338 -4.81 -26.71 -5.59
N GLY A 339 -5.65 -26.02 -4.81
CA GLY A 339 -5.57 -26.01 -3.34
C GLY A 339 -5.61 -27.42 -2.75
N ARG A 340 -6.54 -28.28 -3.22
CA ARG A 340 -6.61 -29.69 -2.81
C ARG A 340 -5.32 -30.45 -3.14
N ARG A 341 -4.80 -30.31 -4.37
CA ARG A 341 -3.53 -30.93 -4.78
C ARG A 341 -2.36 -30.51 -3.88
N LEU A 342 -2.34 -29.27 -3.44
CA LEU A 342 -1.31 -28.71 -2.57
C LEU A 342 -1.59 -28.90 -1.07
N SER A 343 -2.66 -29.61 -0.70
CA SER A 343 -3.11 -29.78 0.69
C SER A 343 -3.44 -28.46 1.41
N GLU A 344 -3.81 -27.44 0.66
CA GLU A 344 -4.22 -26.10 1.11
C GLU A 344 -5.74 -25.91 0.99
N GLU A 345 -6.54 -26.86 1.47
CA GLU A 345 -7.99 -26.71 1.49
C GLU A 345 -8.41 -25.50 2.32
N SER A 346 -8.98 -24.50 1.64
CA SER A 346 -9.82 -23.47 2.25
C SER A 346 -11.23 -24.07 2.41
N PRO A 347 -11.81 -24.09 3.61
CA PRO A 347 -13.15 -24.63 3.80
C PRO A 347 -14.16 -23.87 2.94
N LEU A 348 -14.93 -24.59 2.12
CA LEU A 348 -16.08 -24.04 1.39
C LEU A 348 -17.08 -23.49 2.41
N THR A 349 -17.52 -22.25 2.21
CA THR A 349 -18.36 -21.51 3.16
C THR A 349 -19.77 -22.08 3.17
N ALA A 350 -20.23 -22.54 4.34
CA ALA A 350 -21.66 -22.66 4.63
C ALA A 350 -22.11 -21.38 5.34
N THR A 351 -22.86 -20.52 4.66
CA THR A 351 -23.45 -19.31 5.25
C THR A 351 -24.48 -19.70 6.30
N ARG A 352 -24.20 -19.43 7.58
CA ARG A 352 -25.23 -19.50 8.62
C ARG A 352 -26.13 -18.25 8.55
N PRO A 353 -27.46 -18.40 8.60
CA PRO A 353 -28.35 -17.26 8.70
C PRO A 353 -28.14 -16.53 10.04
N ARG A 354 -28.15 -15.20 9.94
CA ARG A 354 -27.93 -14.23 11.02
C ARG A 354 -28.97 -14.43 12.14
N THR A 355 -28.50 -14.53 13.38
CA THR A 355 -29.35 -14.39 14.59
C THR A 355 -29.05 -13.06 15.27
N ASP A 356 -30.08 -12.50 15.89
CA ASP A 356 -30.20 -11.11 16.34
C ASP A 356 -29.08 -10.61 17.28
N HIS A 357 -28.95 -9.28 17.27
CA HIS A 357 -27.82 -8.46 17.70
C HIS A 357 -27.57 -8.41 19.22
N ALA A 358 -26.83 -9.37 19.78
CA ALA A 358 -26.16 -9.15 21.06
C ALA A 358 -24.93 -8.26 20.83
N GLU A 359 -24.85 -7.14 21.55
CA GLU A 359 -23.71 -6.21 21.47
C GLU A 359 -22.48 -6.81 22.18
N VAL A 360 -21.33 -6.83 21.50
CA VAL A 360 -20.05 -7.30 22.04
C VAL A 360 -19.27 -6.15 22.67
N LEU A 361 -19.37 -4.96 22.08
CA LEU A 361 -18.67 -3.76 22.50
C LEU A 361 -19.51 -2.51 22.17
N SER A 362 -19.61 -1.59 23.12
CA SER A 362 -20.07 -0.21 22.91
C SER A 362 -19.02 0.76 23.43
N VAL A 363 -18.84 1.85 22.70
CA VAL A 363 -17.86 2.90 22.94
C VAL A 363 -18.62 4.21 22.97
N GLU A 364 -18.44 4.97 24.05
CA GLU A 364 -19.15 6.23 24.29
C GLU A 364 -18.14 7.34 24.55
N GLY A 365 -18.13 8.35 23.68
CA GLY A 365 -17.31 9.57 23.83
C GLY A 365 -15.81 9.30 24.03
N LEU A 366 -15.23 8.33 23.32
CA LEU A 366 -13.86 7.89 23.55
C LEU A 366 -12.84 8.96 23.13
N VAL A 367 -11.94 9.32 24.05
CA VAL A 367 -10.93 10.36 23.84
C VAL A 367 -9.54 9.82 24.13
N LYS A 368 -8.57 10.20 23.30
CA LYS A 368 -7.14 9.99 23.54
C LYS A 368 -6.31 11.19 23.12
N HIS A 369 -5.77 11.89 24.12
CA HIS A 369 -4.84 12.99 23.93
C HIS A 369 -3.44 12.61 24.43
N PHE A 370 -2.43 12.78 23.59
CA PHE A 370 -1.02 12.57 23.97
C PHE A 370 -0.37 13.91 24.32
N PRO A 371 0.25 14.06 25.50
CA PRO A 371 0.97 15.27 25.84
C PRO A 371 2.27 15.37 25.02
N ILE A 372 2.56 16.56 24.49
CA ILE A 372 3.87 16.87 23.91
C ILE A 372 4.72 17.53 25.00
N PRO A 373 5.88 16.97 25.38
CA PRO A 373 6.77 17.59 26.35
C PRO A 373 7.23 18.97 25.85
N GLY A 374 6.92 20.02 26.59
CA GLY A 374 7.42 21.37 26.31
C GLY A 374 8.92 21.50 26.55
N GLY A 375 9.60 22.34 25.77
CA GLY A 375 11.01 22.69 26.01
C GLY A 375 11.21 23.42 27.34
N PHE A 376 12.46 23.43 27.83
CA PHE A 376 12.89 23.89 29.17
C PHE A 376 12.48 25.31 29.61
N PHE A 377 11.85 26.13 28.74
CA PHE A 377 11.47 27.52 29.03
C PHE A 377 10.05 27.95 28.54
N GLY A 378 9.16 27.02 28.15
CA GLY A 378 7.87 27.39 27.56
C GLY A 378 6.63 26.74 28.20
N ARG A 379 5.74 27.57 28.77
CA ARG A 379 4.36 27.20 29.13
C ARG A 379 3.51 27.08 27.85
N SER A 380 3.47 25.89 27.26
CA SER A 380 2.36 25.44 26.40
C SER A 380 2.32 23.91 26.41
N GLU A 381 1.31 23.33 27.07
CA GLU A 381 1.01 21.90 26.97
C GLU A 381 0.28 21.65 25.64
N SER A 382 1.03 21.65 24.53
CA SER A 382 0.46 21.18 23.26
C SER A 382 0.11 19.69 23.40
N LYS A 383 -1.05 19.29 22.89
CA LYS A 383 -1.55 17.91 22.93
C LYS A 383 -1.83 17.44 21.51
N VAL A 384 -1.51 16.18 21.22
CA VAL A 384 -1.94 15.52 19.99
C VAL A 384 -3.33 14.93 20.24
N HIS A 385 -4.32 15.41 19.50
CA HIS A 385 -5.70 14.95 19.55
C HIS A 385 -5.88 13.73 18.64
N ALA A 386 -5.47 12.55 19.11
CA ALA A 386 -5.48 11.34 18.29
C ALA A 386 -6.88 10.74 18.11
N VAL A 387 -7.71 10.80 19.14
CA VAL A 387 -9.12 10.39 19.14
C VAL A 387 -9.88 11.39 20.00
N ASP A 388 -11.01 11.91 19.52
CA ASP A 388 -11.66 13.05 20.16
C ASP A 388 -13.18 12.90 20.17
N GLY A 389 -13.69 12.05 21.06
CA GLY A 389 -15.11 11.91 21.34
C GLY A 389 -15.84 10.98 20.37
N ILE A 390 -15.25 9.83 20.02
CA ILE A 390 -15.89 8.90 19.09
C ILE A 390 -16.88 7.96 19.79
N ASP A 391 -17.99 7.69 19.12
CA ASP A 391 -18.98 6.68 19.49
C ASP A 391 -18.97 5.52 18.49
N LEU A 392 -18.96 4.28 18.99
CA LEU A 392 -18.82 3.09 18.14
C LEU A 392 -19.49 1.88 18.79
N THR A 393 -20.13 1.03 17.99
CA THR A 393 -20.71 -0.24 18.46
C THR A 393 -20.30 -1.41 17.59
N LEU A 394 -20.10 -2.57 18.21
CA LEU A 394 -19.77 -3.83 17.56
C LEU A 394 -20.72 -4.94 18.03
N GLY A 395 -21.48 -5.51 17.11
CA GLY A 395 -22.36 -6.66 17.33
C GLY A 395 -21.62 -8.00 17.31
N ALA A 396 -22.28 -9.03 17.85
CA ALA A 396 -21.80 -10.41 17.82
C ALA A 396 -21.75 -10.95 16.38
N GLY A 397 -20.61 -11.51 15.99
CA GLY A 397 -20.37 -11.99 14.63
C GLY A 397 -20.41 -10.89 13.56
N GLU A 398 -20.24 -9.61 13.93
CA GLU A 398 -20.15 -8.49 12.99
C GLU A 398 -18.67 -8.20 12.65
N ILE A 399 -18.38 -7.85 11.39
CA ILE A 399 -17.13 -7.17 11.02
C ILE A 399 -17.44 -5.69 10.82
N LEU A 400 -16.89 -4.84 11.70
CA LEU A 400 -16.94 -3.39 11.60
C LEU A 400 -15.65 -2.87 10.96
N GLY A 401 -15.74 -2.30 9.77
CA GLY A 401 -14.63 -1.62 9.11
C GLY A 401 -14.38 -0.23 9.70
N LEU A 402 -13.13 0.08 10.04
CA LEU A 402 -12.70 1.43 10.44
C LEU A 402 -11.74 1.97 9.38
N ALA A 403 -12.20 2.95 8.59
CA ALA A 403 -11.48 3.48 7.45
C ALA A 403 -10.99 4.92 7.64
N GLY A 404 -9.95 5.32 6.92
CA GLY A 404 -9.43 6.69 6.90
C GLY A 404 -7.95 6.75 6.55
N GLU A 405 -7.44 7.94 6.23
CA GLU A 405 -6.03 8.19 5.92
C GLU A 405 -5.12 7.91 7.12
N SER A 406 -3.81 7.81 6.87
CA SER A 406 -2.82 7.64 7.94
C SER A 406 -2.87 8.80 8.92
N GLY A 407 -2.71 8.51 10.22
CA GLY A 407 -2.80 9.53 11.28
C GLY A 407 -4.22 9.95 11.68
N SER A 408 -5.28 9.38 11.09
CA SER A 408 -6.66 9.73 11.46
C SER A 408 -7.11 9.24 12.85
N GLY A 409 -6.33 8.38 13.52
CA GLY A 409 -6.60 7.86 14.87
C GLY A 409 -7.01 6.38 14.95
N LYS A 410 -7.08 5.66 13.82
CA LYS A 410 -7.61 4.29 13.74
C LYS A 410 -6.87 3.27 14.61
N THR A 411 -5.53 3.20 14.49
CA THR A 411 -4.69 2.30 15.30
C THR A 411 -4.83 2.62 16.78
N THR A 412 -4.79 3.91 17.15
CA THR A 412 -5.01 4.37 18.53
C THR A 412 -6.36 3.92 19.07
N THR A 413 -7.43 4.05 18.28
CA THR A 413 -8.75 3.53 18.61
C THR A 413 -8.69 2.02 18.85
N GLY A 414 -8.16 1.25 17.90
CA GLY A 414 -8.02 -0.20 18.00
C GLY A 414 -7.27 -0.66 19.26
N GLU A 415 -6.15 -0.03 19.57
CA GLU A 415 -5.35 -0.31 20.77
C GLU A 415 -6.08 0.01 22.08
N MET A 416 -6.95 1.03 22.10
CA MET A 416 -7.81 1.31 23.25
C MET A 416 -8.90 0.25 23.43
N LEU A 417 -9.49 -0.25 22.34
CA LEU A 417 -10.54 -1.28 22.39
C LEU A 417 -10.02 -2.59 23.02
N VAL A 418 -8.75 -2.95 22.77
CA VAL A 418 -8.10 -4.12 23.38
C VAL A 418 -7.33 -3.79 24.67
N ARG A 419 -7.42 -2.55 25.17
CA ARG A 419 -6.76 -2.08 26.39
C ARG A 419 -5.24 -2.26 26.36
N LEU A 420 -4.61 -2.01 25.22
CA LEU A 420 -3.16 -1.78 25.11
C LEU A 420 -2.81 -0.33 25.45
N GLN A 421 -3.71 0.60 25.12
CA GLN A 421 -3.65 1.99 25.55
C GLN A 421 -4.81 2.35 26.47
N GLU A 422 -4.54 3.24 27.45
CA GLU A 422 -5.59 3.83 28.29
C GLU A 422 -6.22 5.05 27.61
N PRO A 423 -7.56 5.16 27.55
CA PRO A 423 -8.22 6.37 27.09
C PRO A 423 -7.97 7.51 28.08
N THR A 424 -8.00 8.72 27.56
CA THR A 424 -7.99 9.95 28.36
C THR A 424 -9.35 10.20 28.98
N ASP A 425 -10.43 9.94 28.23
CA ASP A 425 -11.82 10.08 28.66
C ASP A 425 -12.72 9.14 27.83
N GLY A 426 -13.98 9.03 28.22
CA GLY A 426 -14.97 8.15 27.60
C GLY A 426 -15.04 6.77 28.23
N ARG A 427 -15.99 5.96 27.74
CA ARG A 427 -16.28 4.62 28.27
C ARG A 427 -16.19 3.57 27.18
N ILE A 428 -15.80 2.36 27.59
CA ILE A 428 -15.81 1.20 26.70
C ILE A 428 -16.54 0.08 27.43
N LEU A 429 -17.75 -0.25 26.99
CA LEU A 429 -18.61 -1.25 27.59
C LEU A 429 -18.45 -2.57 26.86
N SER A 430 -18.13 -3.64 27.58
CA SER A 430 -18.10 -5.01 27.04
C SER A 430 -18.81 -5.96 28.01
N GLU A 431 -19.83 -6.66 27.50
CA GLU A 431 -20.71 -7.54 28.30
C GLU A 431 -21.28 -6.84 29.56
N GLY A 432 -21.61 -5.54 29.43
CA GLY A 432 -22.17 -4.72 30.52
C GLY A 432 -21.15 -4.19 31.54
N ALA A 433 -19.85 -4.46 31.38
CA ALA A 433 -18.79 -3.92 32.23
C ALA A 433 -17.96 -2.86 31.49
N ASP A 434 -17.67 -1.75 32.17
CA ASP A 434 -16.74 -0.73 31.65
C ASP A 434 -15.30 -1.22 31.77
N ILE A 435 -14.62 -1.37 30.64
CA ILE A 435 -13.26 -1.86 30.55
C ILE A 435 -12.20 -0.74 30.58
N ALA A 436 -12.62 0.53 30.45
CA ALA A 436 -11.75 1.69 30.17
C ALA A 436 -10.65 1.92 31.22
N HIS A 437 -10.80 1.36 32.41
CA HIS A 437 -9.80 1.50 33.49
C HIS A 437 -9.52 0.18 34.23
N LEU A 438 -9.81 -0.97 33.62
CA LEU A 438 -9.49 -2.27 34.21
C LEU A 438 -7.98 -2.43 34.45
N LYS A 439 -7.63 -3.07 35.58
CA LYS A 439 -6.25 -3.35 36.00
C LYS A 439 -6.09 -4.79 36.47
N GLY A 440 -4.84 -5.25 36.55
CA GLY A 440 -4.50 -6.53 37.17
C GLY A 440 -5.21 -7.74 36.56
N ARG A 441 -5.91 -8.51 37.41
CA ARG A 441 -6.54 -9.78 37.01
C ARG A 441 -7.72 -9.58 36.06
N ASP A 442 -8.51 -8.52 36.24
CA ASP A 442 -9.69 -8.27 35.41
C ASP A 442 -9.29 -7.87 34.00
N LEU A 443 -8.25 -7.03 33.86
CA LEU A 443 -7.65 -6.72 32.57
C LEU A 443 -7.09 -7.97 31.88
N LYS A 444 -6.42 -8.85 32.63
CA LYS A 444 -5.94 -10.13 32.10
C LYS A 444 -7.09 -11.02 31.63
N ALA A 445 -8.20 -11.07 32.36
CA ALA A 445 -9.38 -11.83 31.96
C ALA A 445 -10.06 -11.24 30.71
N PHE A 446 -10.13 -9.90 30.61
CA PHE A 446 -10.61 -9.21 29.42
C PHE A 446 -9.75 -9.51 28.19
N ARG A 447 -8.43 -9.39 28.30
CA ARG A 447 -7.50 -9.68 27.19
C ARG A 447 -7.58 -11.12 26.68
N ARG A 448 -8.11 -12.08 27.44
CA ARG A 448 -8.40 -13.42 26.90
C ARG A 448 -9.48 -13.40 25.81
N ARG A 449 -10.45 -12.49 25.93
CA ARG A 449 -11.64 -12.36 25.06
C ARG A 449 -11.46 -11.34 23.93
N ALA A 450 -10.44 -10.48 24.04
CA ALA A 450 -10.13 -9.41 23.11
C ALA A 450 -8.68 -9.57 22.61
N GLN A 451 -8.49 -9.74 21.31
CA GLN A 451 -7.17 -9.94 20.71
C GLN A 451 -6.90 -8.91 19.63
N MET A 452 -5.63 -8.73 19.29
CA MET A 452 -5.21 -7.82 18.22
C MET A 452 -4.26 -8.53 17.25
N VAL A 453 -4.50 -8.32 15.96
CA VAL A 453 -3.56 -8.61 14.88
C VAL A 453 -2.99 -7.27 14.45
N PHE A 454 -1.69 -7.04 14.63
CA PHE A 454 -1.06 -5.75 14.31
C PHE A 454 -0.66 -5.67 12.83
N GLN A 455 -0.41 -4.45 12.38
CA GLN A 455 -0.03 -4.09 11.01
C GLN A 455 1.25 -4.79 10.52
N ASP A 456 2.29 -4.87 11.36
CA ASP A 456 3.59 -5.43 10.98
C ASP A 456 3.85 -6.80 11.65
N PRO A 457 3.77 -7.92 10.90
CA PRO A 457 4.09 -9.23 11.45
C PRO A 457 5.57 -9.38 11.84
N TYR A 458 6.48 -8.59 11.27
CA TYR A 458 7.91 -8.65 11.60
C TYR A 458 8.20 -8.10 12.99
N GLN A 459 7.42 -7.13 13.46
CA GLN A 459 7.59 -6.53 14.79
C GLN A 459 6.85 -7.31 15.89
N THR A 460 5.81 -8.06 15.54
CA THR A 460 4.96 -8.76 16.53
C THR A 460 5.46 -10.15 16.93
N LEU A 461 6.22 -10.82 16.05
CA LEU A 461 6.70 -12.17 16.29
C LEU A 461 8.13 -12.14 16.86
N ASN A 462 8.31 -12.70 18.06
CA ASN A 462 9.64 -12.75 18.68
C ASN A 462 10.55 -13.71 17.88
N PRO A 463 11.65 -13.23 17.27
CA PRO A 463 12.47 -14.04 16.37
C PRO A 463 13.23 -15.17 17.07
N ARG A 464 13.26 -15.19 18.42
CA ARG A 464 13.95 -16.20 19.23
C ARG A 464 13.09 -17.41 19.58
N PHE A 465 11.78 -17.34 19.32
CA PHE A 465 10.83 -18.40 19.67
C PHE A 465 10.41 -19.14 18.41
N THR A 466 10.10 -20.44 18.55
CA THR A 466 9.52 -21.21 17.45
C THR A 466 8.09 -20.76 17.19
N ILE A 467 7.56 -21.06 16.00
CA ILE A 467 6.15 -20.77 15.68
C ILE A 467 5.20 -21.45 16.67
N GLY A 468 5.49 -22.69 17.04
CA GLY A 468 4.70 -23.42 18.03
C GLY A 468 4.69 -22.75 19.40
N ASP A 469 5.83 -22.19 19.83
CA ASP A 469 5.92 -21.43 21.09
C ASP A 469 5.15 -20.11 21.00
N ILE A 470 5.29 -19.38 19.89
CA ILE A 470 4.62 -18.09 19.66
C ILE A 470 3.10 -18.23 19.70
N VAL A 471 2.56 -19.22 18.99
CA VAL A 471 1.11 -19.48 18.96
C VAL A 471 0.64 -20.10 20.27
N GLY A 472 1.49 -20.87 20.97
CA GLY A 472 1.17 -21.46 22.27
C GLY A 472 1.26 -20.49 23.47
N GLU A 473 2.01 -19.39 23.34
CA GLU A 473 2.26 -18.43 24.42
C GLU A 473 0.97 -17.90 25.08
N PRO A 474 -0.08 -17.49 24.34
CA PRO A 474 -1.32 -17.02 24.96
C PRO A 474 -1.98 -18.08 25.86
N LEU A 475 -1.95 -19.36 25.46
CA LEU A 475 -2.49 -20.46 26.27
C LEU A 475 -1.73 -20.63 27.59
N ILE A 476 -0.41 -20.41 27.57
CA ILE A 476 0.45 -20.47 28.76
C ILE A 476 0.15 -19.30 29.69
N ILE A 477 0.10 -18.08 29.15
CA ILE A 477 -0.17 -16.85 29.91
C ILE A 477 -1.50 -16.95 30.67
N HIS A 478 -2.54 -17.50 30.03
CA HIS A 478 -3.87 -17.64 30.61
C HIS A 478 -4.10 -18.99 31.34
N GLY A 479 -3.12 -19.90 31.32
CA GLY A 479 -3.19 -21.19 32.02
C GLY A 479 -4.27 -22.13 31.47
N LEU A 480 -4.55 -22.09 30.17
CA LEU A 480 -5.70 -22.77 29.54
C LEU A 480 -5.41 -24.17 29.02
N ALA A 481 -4.15 -24.47 28.69
CA ALA A 481 -3.74 -25.75 28.11
C ALA A 481 -2.29 -26.07 28.48
N ARG A 482 -1.96 -27.36 28.60
CA ARG A 482 -0.60 -27.85 28.90
C ARG A 482 -0.28 -29.11 28.10
N GLY A 483 1.02 -29.38 27.90
CA GLY A 483 1.50 -30.61 27.26
C GLY A 483 0.84 -30.89 25.91
N ALA A 484 0.25 -32.08 25.77
CA ALA A 484 -0.40 -32.53 24.54
C ALA A 484 -1.63 -31.69 24.13
N ASP A 485 -2.46 -31.25 25.08
CA ASP A 485 -3.63 -30.39 24.79
C ASP A 485 -3.19 -29.04 24.20
N ARG A 486 -2.12 -28.45 24.75
CA ARG A 486 -1.54 -27.22 24.18
C ARG A 486 -1.08 -27.44 22.75
N ARG A 487 -0.35 -28.54 22.49
CA ARG A 487 0.12 -28.86 21.15
C ARG A 487 -1.05 -29.02 20.17
N ALA A 488 -2.11 -29.73 20.57
CA ALA A 488 -3.29 -29.95 19.74
C ALA A 488 -4.00 -28.64 19.36
N ARG A 489 -4.18 -27.73 20.32
CA ARG A 489 -4.78 -26.41 20.05
C ARG A 489 -3.91 -25.53 19.15
N VAL A 490 -2.60 -25.57 19.33
CA VAL A 490 -1.67 -24.83 18.45
C VAL A 490 -1.73 -25.38 17.03
N VAL A 491 -1.73 -26.70 16.85
CA VAL A 491 -1.91 -27.36 15.55
C VAL A 491 -3.21 -26.90 14.91
N GLN A 492 -4.33 -26.98 15.64
CA GLN A 492 -5.64 -26.55 15.15
C GLN A 492 -5.64 -25.06 14.75
N ALA A 493 -5.02 -24.18 15.53
CA ALA A 493 -4.95 -22.75 15.22
C ALA A 493 -4.11 -22.46 13.97
N LEU A 494 -2.97 -23.14 13.81
CA LEU A 494 -2.13 -23.02 12.61
C LEU A 494 -2.86 -23.51 11.36
N GLU A 495 -3.54 -24.66 11.44
CA GLU A 495 -4.31 -25.20 10.33
C GLU A 495 -5.51 -24.32 9.96
N ARG A 496 -6.22 -23.78 10.96
CA ARG A 496 -7.30 -22.79 10.77
C ARG A 496 -6.80 -21.52 10.10
N ALA A 497 -5.57 -21.10 10.36
CA ALA A 497 -4.93 -19.96 9.66
C ALA A 497 -4.36 -20.33 8.27
N GLY A 498 -4.55 -21.57 7.80
CA GLY A 498 -4.10 -22.05 6.50
C GLY A 498 -2.61 -22.42 6.43
N LEU A 499 -1.97 -22.73 7.56
CA LEU A 499 -0.61 -23.26 7.62
C LEU A 499 -0.67 -24.79 7.74
N LYS A 500 -0.92 -25.48 6.62
CA LYS A 500 -1.09 -26.93 6.54
C LYS A 500 0.10 -27.60 5.82
N PRO A 501 0.52 -28.82 6.24
CA PRO A 501 0.25 -29.40 7.56
C PRO A 501 1.01 -28.62 8.65
N ALA A 502 0.37 -28.40 9.81
CA ALA A 502 0.92 -27.50 10.84
C ALA A 502 2.27 -27.98 11.40
N ASP A 503 2.51 -29.28 11.47
CA ASP A 503 3.76 -29.85 11.97
C ASP A 503 5.00 -29.36 11.19
N THR A 504 4.85 -29.00 9.91
CA THR A 504 5.92 -28.41 9.08
C THR A 504 6.41 -27.06 9.62
N TYR A 505 5.54 -26.32 10.30
CA TYR A 505 5.77 -24.95 10.75
C TYR A 505 6.11 -24.86 12.23
N MET A 506 5.63 -25.81 13.05
CA MET A 506 5.74 -25.79 14.51
C MET A 506 7.15 -25.48 15.03
N GLU A 507 8.17 -26.11 14.44
CA GLU A 507 9.57 -26.01 14.88
C GLU A 507 10.35 -24.91 14.17
N ARG A 508 9.75 -24.27 13.16
CA ARG A 508 10.39 -23.17 12.44
C ARG A 508 10.44 -21.91 13.28
N PHE A 509 11.32 -21.01 12.89
CA PHE A 509 11.41 -19.65 13.42
C PHE A 509 10.75 -18.65 12.47
N PRO A 510 10.32 -17.48 12.96
CA PRO A 510 9.73 -16.45 12.11
C PRO A 510 10.57 -16.12 10.88
N HIS A 511 11.90 -16.03 11.03
CA HIS A 511 12.81 -15.67 9.94
C HIS A 511 12.81 -16.66 8.75
N GLU A 512 12.35 -17.88 8.95
CA GLU A 512 12.27 -18.96 7.95
C GLU A 512 10.93 -18.96 7.18
N LEU A 513 10.02 -18.05 7.53
CA LEU A 513 8.70 -17.93 6.91
C LEU A 513 8.63 -16.74 5.94
N SER A 514 7.81 -16.90 4.90
CA SER A 514 7.41 -15.79 4.02
C SER A 514 6.56 -14.76 4.77
N GLY A 515 6.46 -13.52 4.27
CA GLY A 515 5.64 -12.48 4.91
C GLY A 515 4.18 -12.91 5.11
N GLY A 516 3.59 -13.55 4.09
CA GLY A 516 2.24 -14.12 4.17
C GLY A 516 2.09 -15.22 5.23
N GLN A 517 3.08 -16.12 5.34
CA GLN A 517 3.09 -17.16 6.36
C GLN A 517 3.20 -16.56 7.76
N ARG A 518 4.03 -15.53 7.96
CA ARG A 518 4.13 -14.83 9.26
C ARG A 518 2.82 -14.16 9.64
N GLN A 519 2.12 -13.55 8.69
CA GLN A 519 0.82 -12.97 8.96
C GLN A 519 -0.20 -14.04 9.40
N ARG A 520 -0.20 -15.21 8.73
CA ARG A 520 -1.02 -16.34 9.15
C ARG A 520 -0.65 -16.85 10.55
N VAL A 521 0.63 -16.82 10.93
CA VAL A 521 1.05 -17.12 12.32
C VAL A 521 0.51 -16.07 13.30
N ALA A 522 0.56 -14.78 12.97
CA ALA A 522 0.00 -13.72 13.82
C ALA A 522 -1.52 -13.90 14.01
N ILE A 523 -2.24 -14.27 12.95
CA ILE A 523 -3.66 -14.62 12.99
C ILE A 523 -3.89 -15.87 13.86
N ALA A 524 -3.11 -16.95 13.66
CA ALA A 524 -3.19 -18.17 14.46
C ALA A 524 -3.01 -17.88 15.95
N ARG A 525 -2.05 -17.03 16.30
CA ARG A 525 -1.78 -16.58 17.68
C ARG A 525 -2.97 -15.83 18.28
N ALA A 526 -3.68 -15.02 17.49
CA ALA A 526 -4.87 -14.30 17.97
C ALA A 526 -6.07 -15.25 18.17
N ILE A 527 -6.30 -16.19 17.26
CA ILE A 527 -7.48 -17.08 17.31
C ILE A 527 -7.32 -18.27 18.26
N VAL A 528 -6.10 -18.62 18.70
CA VAL A 528 -5.85 -19.79 19.57
C VAL A 528 -6.61 -19.74 20.90
N LEU A 529 -6.98 -18.53 21.35
CA LEU A 529 -7.76 -18.30 22.56
C LEU A 529 -9.28 -18.38 22.34
N GLU A 530 -9.73 -18.48 21.09
CA GLU A 530 -11.12 -18.36 20.65
C GLU A 530 -11.78 -17.09 21.22
N PRO A 531 -11.24 -15.90 20.86
CA PRO A 531 -11.69 -14.62 21.42
C PRO A 531 -13.12 -14.28 20.97
N ARG A 532 -13.79 -13.38 21.70
CA ARG A 532 -15.07 -12.81 21.30
C ARG A 532 -14.91 -11.84 20.15
N PHE A 533 -13.86 -11.03 20.18
CA PHE A 533 -13.54 -10.14 19.08
C PHE A 533 -12.03 -9.97 18.86
N ILE A 534 -11.69 -9.58 17.64
CA ILE A 534 -10.33 -9.28 17.20
C ILE A 534 -10.29 -7.88 16.59
N VAL A 535 -9.34 -7.05 17.02
CA VAL A 535 -8.95 -5.85 16.28
C VAL A 535 -7.88 -6.26 15.27
N ALA A 536 -8.21 -6.16 13.98
CA ALA A 536 -7.27 -6.45 12.91
C ALA A 536 -6.78 -5.13 12.31
N ASP A 537 -5.59 -4.70 12.70
CA ASP A 537 -4.99 -3.45 12.26
C ASP A 537 -4.19 -3.64 10.97
N GLU A 538 -4.73 -3.19 9.84
CA GLU A 538 -4.16 -3.34 8.50
C GLU A 538 -3.59 -4.74 8.19
N PRO A 539 -4.37 -5.81 8.40
CA PRO A 539 -3.86 -7.19 8.43
C PRO A 539 -3.35 -7.70 7.07
N VAL A 540 -3.51 -6.92 5.99
CA VAL A 540 -3.16 -7.30 4.62
C VAL A 540 -2.32 -6.27 3.86
N SER A 541 -1.98 -5.13 4.47
CA SER A 541 -1.35 -4.01 3.74
C SER A 541 0.04 -4.34 3.19
N MET A 542 0.78 -5.22 3.87
CA MET A 542 2.13 -5.66 3.47
C MET A 542 2.15 -6.98 2.68
N LEU A 543 0.98 -7.48 2.24
CA LEU A 543 0.86 -8.77 1.57
C LEU A 543 0.66 -8.63 0.07
N ASP A 544 1.28 -9.56 -0.66
CA ASP A 544 1.00 -9.80 -2.07
C ASP A 544 -0.49 -10.07 -2.30
N VAL A 545 -0.98 -9.71 -3.48
CA VAL A 545 -2.38 -9.81 -3.89
C VAL A 545 -2.95 -11.22 -3.69
N SER A 546 -2.20 -12.25 -4.10
CA SER A 546 -2.64 -13.65 -4.00
C SER A 546 -2.85 -14.11 -2.55
N ILE A 547 -2.00 -13.63 -1.64
CA ILE A 547 -2.09 -13.93 -0.20
C ILE A 547 -3.15 -13.08 0.49
N ARG A 548 -3.28 -11.80 0.10
CA ARG A 548 -4.28 -10.85 0.62
C ARG A 548 -5.68 -11.43 0.52
N ALA A 549 -6.09 -11.92 -0.66
CA ALA A 549 -7.39 -12.56 -0.86
C ALA A 549 -7.64 -13.71 0.13
N GLY A 550 -6.64 -14.59 0.31
CA GLY A 550 -6.72 -15.71 1.25
C GLY A 550 -6.90 -15.26 2.71
N VAL A 551 -6.21 -14.21 3.15
CA VAL A 551 -6.36 -13.66 4.52
C VAL A 551 -7.73 -13.03 4.73
N LEU A 552 -8.26 -12.30 3.74
CA LEU A 552 -9.61 -11.73 3.82
C LEU A 552 -10.69 -12.82 3.89
N ASN A 553 -10.54 -13.90 3.11
CA ASN A 553 -11.44 -15.06 3.16
C ASN A 553 -11.40 -15.73 4.54
N LEU A 554 -10.21 -15.88 5.15
CA LEU A 554 -10.06 -16.43 6.50
C LEU A 554 -10.82 -15.62 7.56
N MET A 555 -10.79 -14.29 7.47
CA MET A 555 -11.50 -13.44 8.44
C MET A 555 -13.02 -13.62 8.35
N ARG A 556 -13.58 -13.66 7.13
CA ARG A 556 -15.00 -13.97 6.92
C ARG A 556 -15.36 -15.36 7.43
N HIS A 557 -14.50 -16.34 7.19
CA HIS A 557 -14.69 -17.69 7.70
C HIS A 557 -14.68 -17.75 9.24
N PHE A 558 -13.78 -17.05 9.93
CA PHE A 558 -13.80 -16.98 11.40
C PHE A 558 -15.04 -16.28 11.95
N ARG A 559 -15.53 -15.25 11.26
CA ARG A 559 -16.82 -14.64 11.58
C ARG A 559 -17.96 -15.66 11.43
N ASP A 560 -18.05 -16.32 10.28
CA ASP A 560 -19.19 -17.17 9.92
C ASP A 560 -19.23 -18.50 10.71
N GLU A 561 -18.07 -19.11 10.98
CA GLU A 561 -17.98 -20.41 11.66
C GLU A 561 -17.77 -20.32 13.17
N LEU A 562 -16.88 -19.41 13.61
CA LEU A 562 -16.50 -19.28 15.02
C LEU A 562 -17.31 -18.17 15.73
N GLY A 563 -18.07 -17.36 14.99
CA GLY A 563 -18.85 -16.25 15.55
C GLY A 563 -17.97 -15.12 16.11
N ILE A 564 -16.72 -15.01 15.66
CA ILE A 564 -15.78 -13.98 16.11
C ILE A 564 -16.16 -12.65 15.47
N SER A 565 -16.33 -11.60 16.27
CA SER A 565 -16.51 -10.24 15.78
C SER A 565 -15.16 -9.60 15.43
N PHE A 566 -15.13 -8.67 14.48
CA PHE A 566 -13.90 -7.97 14.13
C PHE A 566 -14.10 -6.46 14.09
N VAL A 567 -13.09 -5.72 14.55
CA VAL A 567 -12.83 -4.36 14.10
C VAL A 567 -11.72 -4.44 13.07
N TYR A 568 -12.06 -4.30 11.80
CA TYR A 568 -11.12 -4.35 10.69
C TYR A 568 -10.67 -2.93 10.33
N VAL A 569 -9.43 -2.59 10.67
CA VAL A 569 -8.86 -1.28 10.38
C VAL A 569 -8.12 -1.35 9.05
N SER A 570 -8.42 -0.43 8.14
CA SER A 570 -7.73 -0.33 6.85
C SER A 570 -7.87 1.08 6.27
N HIS A 571 -6.92 1.52 5.46
CA HIS A 571 -7.08 2.72 4.63
C HIS A 571 -7.67 2.40 3.24
N ASP A 572 -7.83 1.12 2.90
CA ASP A 572 -8.30 0.65 1.60
C ASP A 572 -9.77 0.22 1.65
N LEU A 573 -10.66 1.03 1.07
CA LEU A 573 -12.10 0.81 1.06
C LEU A 573 -12.57 -0.44 0.27
N PRO A 574 -11.96 -0.83 -0.87
CA PRO A 574 -12.23 -2.11 -1.51
C PRO A 574 -12.09 -3.32 -0.58
N THR A 575 -11.02 -3.41 0.21
CA THR A 575 -10.87 -4.51 1.18
C THR A 575 -11.94 -4.45 2.27
N ILE A 576 -12.28 -3.25 2.76
CA ILE A 576 -13.35 -3.06 3.75
C ILE A 576 -14.70 -3.50 3.18
N ARG A 577 -15.02 -3.08 1.95
CA ARG A 577 -16.27 -3.47 1.26
C ARG A 577 -16.44 -4.98 1.20
N TYR A 578 -15.33 -5.68 0.97
CA TYR A 578 -15.34 -7.12 0.81
C TYR A 578 -15.62 -7.88 2.11
N VAL A 579 -15.08 -7.41 3.25
CA VAL A 579 -15.16 -8.14 4.53
C VAL A 579 -16.18 -7.58 5.51
N ALA A 580 -16.43 -6.27 5.51
CA ALA A 580 -17.18 -5.59 6.55
C ALA A 580 -18.69 -5.57 6.30
N ASP A 581 -19.45 -5.65 7.39
CA ASP A 581 -20.89 -5.50 7.42
C ASP A 581 -21.30 -4.03 7.56
N ARG A 582 -20.56 -3.29 8.41
CA ARG A 582 -20.67 -1.86 8.63
C ARG A 582 -19.32 -1.18 8.50
N THR A 583 -19.32 0.09 8.09
CA THR A 583 -18.10 0.89 7.96
C THR A 583 -18.26 2.20 8.72
N ALA A 584 -17.25 2.55 9.50
CA ALA A 584 -17.04 3.87 10.09
C ALA A 584 -15.84 4.55 9.41
N ILE A 585 -16.03 5.78 8.94
CA ILE A 585 -14.99 6.61 8.32
C ILE A 585 -14.48 7.59 9.37
N MET A 586 -13.18 7.55 9.64
CA MET A 586 -12.51 8.33 10.66
C MET A 586 -11.57 9.37 10.03
N TYR A 587 -11.70 10.62 10.46
CA TYR A 587 -10.87 11.74 10.03
C TYR A 587 -10.45 12.60 11.23
N LEU A 588 -9.14 12.79 11.39
CA LEU A 588 -8.53 13.60 12.46
C LEU A 588 -9.17 13.38 13.85
N GLY A 589 -9.31 12.14 14.29
CA GLY A 589 -9.81 11.82 15.62
C GLY A 589 -11.33 11.68 15.74
N GLU A 590 -12.11 11.97 14.69
CA GLU A 590 -13.58 11.91 14.69
C GLU A 590 -14.11 10.89 13.69
N ILE A 591 -15.28 10.29 13.98
CA ILE A 591 -16.04 9.51 13.01
C ILE A 591 -16.96 10.46 12.24
N VAL A 592 -16.73 10.60 10.93
CA VAL A 592 -17.45 11.54 10.06
C VAL A 592 -18.61 10.90 9.30
N GLU A 593 -18.60 9.58 9.14
CA GLU A 593 -19.65 8.81 8.49
C GLU A 593 -19.65 7.37 9.02
N VAL A 594 -20.83 6.82 9.33
CA VAL A 594 -20.95 5.42 9.77
C VAL A 594 -22.27 4.82 9.30
N GLY A 595 -22.24 3.56 8.86
CA GLY A 595 -23.44 2.87 8.41
C GLY A 595 -23.15 1.50 7.80
N PRO A 596 -24.18 0.82 7.24
CA PRO A 596 -23.98 -0.38 6.45
C PRO A 596 -22.97 -0.11 5.33
N THR A 597 -22.00 -1.02 5.13
CA THR A 597 -20.87 -0.79 4.24
C THR A 597 -21.29 -0.44 2.82
N GLU A 598 -22.29 -1.16 2.27
CA GLU A 598 -22.83 -0.87 0.93
C GLU A 598 -23.50 0.51 0.84
N ALA A 599 -24.13 1.01 1.92
CA ALA A 599 -24.74 2.33 1.92
C ALA A 599 -23.67 3.43 1.97
N VAL A 600 -22.66 3.30 2.83
CA VAL A 600 -21.54 4.25 2.92
C VAL A 600 -20.80 4.38 1.59
N ILE A 601 -20.59 3.25 0.88
CA ILE A 601 -19.85 3.24 -0.39
C ILE A 601 -20.70 3.74 -1.56
N ARG A 602 -22.00 3.45 -1.58
CA ARG A 602 -22.90 3.89 -2.65
C ARG A 602 -23.27 5.36 -2.49
N ASP A 603 -23.69 5.77 -1.29
CA ASP A 603 -24.29 7.07 -1.05
C ASP A 603 -23.21 8.14 -0.78
N ARG A 604 -22.05 7.75 -0.23
CA ARG A 604 -20.83 8.58 -0.02
C ARG A 604 -21.19 9.97 0.50
N CYS A 605 -21.89 10.02 1.63
CA CYS A 605 -22.56 11.25 2.08
C CYS A 605 -21.54 12.33 2.44
N HIS A 606 -20.47 11.97 3.14
CA HIS A 606 -19.44 12.92 3.55
C HIS A 606 -18.43 13.18 2.42
N PRO A 607 -18.02 14.44 2.15
CA PRO A 607 -17.04 14.77 1.11
C PRO A 607 -15.69 14.05 1.27
N TYR A 608 -15.30 13.75 2.51
CA TYR A 608 -14.11 12.94 2.81
C TYR A 608 -14.25 11.49 2.31
N THR A 609 -15.41 10.86 2.51
CA THR A 609 -15.69 9.51 2.02
C THR A 609 -15.62 9.46 0.49
N ARG A 610 -16.10 10.50 -0.19
CA ARG A 610 -15.93 10.66 -1.64
C ARG A 610 -14.46 10.72 -2.03
N LEU A 611 -13.68 11.56 -1.36
CA LEU A 611 -12.23 11.68 -1.60
C LEU A 611 -11.51 10.33 -1.45
N LEU A 612 -11.79 9.55 -0.40
CA LEU A 612 -11.19 8.23 -0.20
C LEU A 612 -11.52 7.26 -1.35
N LEU A 613 -12.78 7.25 -1.82
CA LEU A 613 -13.23 6.36 -2.89
C LEU A 613 -12.71 6.78 -4.28
N ASP A 614 -12.63 8.09 -4.51
CA ASP A 614 -12.07 8.66 -5.73
C ASP A 614 -10.55 8.42 -5.80
N ALA A 615 -9.86 8.43 -4.66
CA ALA A 615 -8.44 8.12 -4.55
C ALA A 615 -8.11 6.62 -4.62
N SER A 616 -9.06 5.74 -4.24
CA SER A 616 -8.84 4.29 -4.21
C SER A 616 -8.48 3.78 -5.63
N PRO A 617 -7.44 2.95 -5.79
CA PRO A 617 -7.10 2.36 -7.08
C PRO A 617 -8.24 1.52 -7.66
N GLU A 618 -8.35 1.47 -8.99
CA GLU A 618 -9.36 0.67 -9.69
C GLU A 618 -8.66 -0.38 -10.57
N PRO A 619 -8.84 -1.68 -10.28
CA PRO A 619 -8.22 -2.75 -11.07
C PRO A 619 -8.89 -2.95 -12.45
N ASP A 620 -10.14 -2.52 -12.65
CA ASP A 620 -10.81 -2.68 -13.95
C ASP A 620 -10.20 -1.72 -15.00
N PRO A 621 -9.55 -2.22 -16.07
CA PRO A 621 -8.97 -1.39 -17.12
C PRO A 621 -10.00 -0.63 -17.97
N GLY A 622 -11.28 -1.00 -17.90
CA GLY A 622 -12.39 -0.28 -18.52
C GLY A 622 -12.75 1.01 -17.80
N VAL A 623 -12.43 1.12 -16.50
CA VAL A 623 -12.76 2.29 -15.68
C VAL A 623 -11.58 3.27 -15.68
N THR A 624 -11.84 4.52 -16.06
CA THR A 624 -10.83 5.59 -16.02
C THR A 624 -11.19 6.60 -14.94
N LYS A 625 -10.33 6.73 -13.92
CA LYS A 625 -10.49 7.73 -12.87
C LYS A 625 -9.76 9.04 -13.25
N PRO A 626 -10.34 10.21 -12.93
CA PRO A 626 -9.65 11.47 -13.11
C PRO A 626 -8.41 11.54 -12.18
N PRO A 627 -7.31 12.18 -12.59
CA PRO A 627 -6.16 12.34 -11.72
C PRO A 627 -6.50 13.16 -10.47
N LEU A 628 -6.09 12.67 -9.30
CA LEU A 628 -6.21 13.42 -8.04
C LEU A 628 -4.99 14.34 -7.87
N GLU A 629 -5.03 15.55 -8.44
CA GLU A 629 -3.88 16.46 -8.45
C GLU A 629 -3.67 17.22 -7.12
N SER A 630 -4.75 17.59 -6.45
CA SER A 630 -4.69 18.23 -5.13
C SER A 630 -5.92 17.85 -4.29
N ALA A 631 -5.66 17.46 -3.05
CA ALA A 631 -6.66 17.32 -2.00
C ALA A 631 -6.24 18.09 -0.73
N GLY A 632 -5.22 18.97 -0.83
CA GLY A 632 -4.55 19.59 0.33
C GLY A 632 -3.76 18.61 1.20
N GLU A 633 -2.98 19.14 2.14
CA GLU A 633 -2.33 18.36 3.21
C GLU A 633 -3.29 18.13 4.39
N ILE A 634 -3.13 17.01 5.08
CA ILE A 634 -3.87 16.73 6.32
C ILE A 634 -3.37 17.71 7.40
N PRO A 635 -4.27 18.47 8.07
CA PRO A 635 -3.91 19.31 9.22
C PRO A 635 -3.17 18.53 10.32
N SER A 636 -2.39 19.26 11.13
CA SER A 636 -1.75 18.65 12.29
C SER A 636 -2.78 18.31 13.36
N ALA A 637 -2.69 17.11 13.93
CA ALA A 637 -3.50 16.73 15.10
C ALA A 637 -3.16 17.52 16.38
N THR A 638 -2.15 18.40 16.34
CA THR A 638 -1.82 19.35 17.42
C THR A 638 -2.46 20.72 17.24
N ASP A 639 -2.91 21.04 16.02
CA ASP A 639 -3.49 22.32 15.64
C ASP A 639 -4.70 22.04 14.76
N LEU A 640 -5.81 21.70 15.44
CA LEU A 640 -7.04 21.32 14.78
C LEU A 640 -7.69 22.54 14.11
N PRO A 641 -8.25 22.39 12.89
CA PRO A 641 -9.09 23.42 12.30
C PRO A 641 -10.32 23.69 13.16
N ASN A 642 -10.79 24.93 13.17
CA ASN A 642 -12.00 25.28 13.92
C ASN A 642 -13.26 24.84 13.17
N GLY A 643 -14.27 24.39 13.91
CA GLY A 643 -15.48 23.83 13.31
C GLY A 643 -15.24 22.45 12.69
N CYS A 644 -15.52 22.29 11.39
CA CYS A 644 -15.41 21.01 10.70
C CYS A 644 -13.94 20.71 10.34
N ARG A 645 -13.33 19.69 10.94
CA ARG A 645 -11.91 19.35 10.72
C ARG A 645 -11.51 19.19 9.25
N PHE A 646 -12.44 18.84 8.35
CA PHE A 646 -12.19 18.62 6.92
C PHE A 646 -12.40 19.87 6.04
N HIS A 647 -12.81 21.01 6.59
CA HIS A 647 -13.23 22.17 5.77
C HIS A 647 -12.12 22.70 4.84
N ASN A 648 -10.85 22.59 5.24
CA ASN A 648 -9.71 23.04 4.45
C ASN A 648 -9.46 22.20 3.19
N ARG A 649 -9.98 20.97 3.14
CA ARG A 649 -9.85 20.02 2.03
C ARG A 649 -11.18 19.73 1.34
N CYS A 650 -12.28 20.27 1.89
CA CYS A 650 -13.62 20.02 1.41
C CYS A 650 -13.95 20.96 0.24
N PRO A 651 -14.23 20.43 -0.97
CA PRO A 651 -14.62 21.27 -2.11
C PRO A 651 -16.02 21.89 -1.94
N LEU A 652 -16.78 21.46 -0.91
CA LEU A 652 -18.11 21.93 -0.57
C LEU A 652 -18.12 22.77 0.73
N ALA A 653 -16.94 23.15 1.23
CA ALA A 653 -16.84 23.95 2.44
C ALA A 653 -17.57 25.29 2.29
N THR A 654 -18.29 25.67 3.33
CA THR A 654 -19.01 26.96 3.39
C THR A 654 -18.52 27.75 4.61
N VAL A 655 -18.96 29.01 4.73
CA VAL A 655 -18.59 29.88 5.86
C VAL A 655 -18.96 29.28 7.23
N SER A 656 -20.02 28.47 7.32
CA SER A 656 -20.44 27.83 8.57
C SER A 656 -19.55 26.65 8.97
N CYS A 657 -18.63 26.22 8.11
CA CYS A 657 -17.70 25.13 8.40
C CYS A 657 -16.55 25.53 9.34
N GLY A 658 -16.40 26.82 9.69
CA GLY A 658 -15.48 27.27 10.74
C GLY A 658 -14.17 27.92 10.29
N TRP A 659 -14.13 28.50 9.08
CA TRP A 659 -12.92 29.12 8.50
C TRP A 659 -12.32 30.24 9.36
N GLU A 660 -11.01 30.19 9.57
CA GLU A 660 -10.21 31.28 10.12
C GLU A 660 -9.30 31.96 9.09
N GLY A 661 -8.75 33.13 9.44
CA GLY A 661 -7.81 33.85 8.57
C GLY A 661 -6.58 33.01 8.18
N ARG A 662 -6.07 32.17 9.09
CA ARG A 662 -4.96 31.25 8.80
C ARG A 662 -5.30 30.20 7.75
N ASP A 663 -6.53 29.69 7.78
CA ASP A 663 -7.00 28.66 6.83
C ASP A 663 -7.18 29.26 5.43
N VAL A 664 -7.62 30.51 5.37
CA VAL A 664 -7.73 31.27 4.11
C VAL A 664 -6.35 31.52 3.52
N ILE A 665 -5.35 31.90 4.33
CA ILE A 665 -3.96 32.07 3.87
C ILE A 665 -3.41 30.76 3.32
N ALA A 666 -3.59 29.64 4.03
CA ALA A 666 -3.16 28.32 3.59
C ALA A 666 -3.83 27.89 2.27
N ALA A 667 -5.15 28.08 2.16
CA ALA A 667 -5.89 27.76 0.94
C ALA A 667 -5.46 28.62 -0.27
N LEU A 668 -5.07 29.87 -0.04
CA LEU A 668 -4.57 30.78 -1.08
C LEU A 668 -3.11 30.50 -1.48
N ALA A 669 -2.30 29.87 -0.62
CA ALA A 669 -0.93 29.50 -0.95
C ALA A 669 -0.84 28.42 -2.04
N ASP A 670 -1.87 27.55 -2.14
CA ASP A 670 -2.00 26.51 -3.16
C ASP A 670 -2.54 27.03 -4.51
N TRP A 671 -3.00 28.29 -4.60
CA TRP A 671 -3.53 28.84 -5.84
C TRP A 671 -2.41 29.31 -6.77
N ASP A 672 -2.15 28.50 -7.80
CA ASP A 672 -1.38 28.93 -8.96
C ASP A 672 -2.21 29.94 -9.77
N LEU A 673 -1.85 31.23 -9.69
CA LEU A 673 -2.42 32.29 -10.52
C LEU A 673 -1.97 32.10 -11.97
N ALA A 674 -2.53 31.11 -12.66
CA ALA A 674 -2.26 30.87 -14.07
C ALA A 674 -2.73 32.09 -14.90
N GLU A 675 -1.80 32.69 -15.66
CA GLU A 675 -2.03 33.82 -16.56
C GLU A 675 -2.89 33.44 -17.77
N ARG A 676 -4.16 33.09 -17.57
CA ARG A 676 -5.13 33.04 -18.67
C ARG A 676 -5.98 34.31 -18.67
N PRO A 677 -5.91 35.15 -19.72
CA PRO A 677 -6.79 36.30 -19.82
C PRO A 677 -8.22 35.80 -20.00
N ARG A 678 -9.08 36.04 -19.01
CA ARG A 678 -10.55 35.87 -19.14
C ARG A 678 -11.20 37.25 -19.24
N PRO A 679 -12.24 37.41 -20.08
CA PRO A 679 -12.86 38.71 -20.30
C PRO A 679 -13.50 39.25 -19.02
N ALA A 680 -13.46 40.58 -18.90
CA ALA A 680 -13.80 41.37 -17.72
C ALA A 680 -15.06 40.87 -16.99
N LEU A 681 -14.88 40.51 -15.72
CA LEU A 681 -15.99 40.32 -14.78
C LEU A 681 -16.02 41.51 -13.83
N GLY A 682 -17.19 42.13 -13.74
CA GLY A 682 -17.43 43.41 -13.06
C GLY A 682 -17.34 43.41 -11.54
N THR A 683 -17.92 44.47 -10.96
CA THR A 683 -17.79 45.02 -9.61
C THR A 683 -17.85 43.99 -8.47
N PRO A 684 -16.98 44.08 -7.45
CA PRO A 684 -16.89 43.09 -6.37
C PRO A 684 -18.10 43.15 -5.42
N VAL A 685 -18.63 41.99 -5.05
CA VAL A 685 -19.70 41.82 -4.05
C VAL A 685 -19.21 40.85 -2.97
N ARG A 686 -19.32 41.25 -1.69
CA ARG A 686 -18.97 40.38 -0.56
C ARG A 686 -20.19 39.53 -0.17
N ALA A 687 -20.25 38.33 -0.73
CA ALA A 687 -21.13 37.25 -0.27
C ALA A 687 -20.40 35.90 -0.41
N GLY A 688 -20.17 35.20 0.71
CA GLY A 688 -19.87 33.76 0.74
C GLY A 688 -18.56 33.26 0.10
N LEU A 689 -17.39 33.82 0.45
CA LEU A 689 -16.05 33.26 0.11
C LEU A 689 -15.59 33.31 -1.37
N SER A 690 -16.20 34.14 -2.22
CA SER A 690 -15.59 34.49 -3.52
C SER A 690 -14.72 35.75 -3.40
N VAL A 691 -13.39 35.61 -3.33
CA VAL A 691 -12.47 36.76 -3.47
C VAL A 691 -12.08 36.89 -4.95
N ARG A 692 -12.64 37.90 -5.63
CA ARG A 692 -12.18 38.31 -6.96
C ARG A 692 -11.34 39.56 -6.81
N ILE A 693 -10.05 39.47 -7.10
CA ILE A 693 -9.14 40.62 -7.11
C ILE A 693 -9.05 41.12 -8.55
N PRO A 694 -9.62 42.29 -8.90
CA PRO A 694 -9.40 42.89 -10.20
C PRO A 694 -7.96 43.41 -10.25
N ALA A 695 -7.07 42.71 -10.94
CA ALA A 695 -5.69 43.14 -11.16
C ALA A 695 -5.54 43.69 -12.58
N PRO A 696 -5.65 45.01 -12.80
CA PRO A 696 -5.57 45.61 -14.13
C PRO A 696 -4.16 45.53 -14.78
N GLN A 697 -3.12 45.07 -14.06
CA GLN A 697 -1.71 45.19 -14.47
C GLN A 697 -0.87 43.91 -14.24
N GLY A 698 -1.48 42.72 -14.22
CA GLY A 698 -0.76 41.44 -14.17
C GLY A 698 -0.45 40.89 -12.76
N ALA A 699 0.25 39.75 -12.71
CA ALA A 699 0.36 38.89 -11.52
C ALA A 699 1.03 39.56 -10.30
N ALA A 700 1.98 40.48 -10.50
CA ALA A 700 2.66 41.17 -9.41
C ALA A 700 1.73 42.13 -8.65
N ALA A 701 0.86 42.86 -9.36
CA ALA A 701 -0.13 43.74 -8.76
C ALA A 701 -1.21 42.95 -8.02
N ALA A 702 -1.63 41.80 -8.57
CA ALA A 702 -2.54 40.88 -7.91
C ALA A 702 -1.97 40.37 -6.57
N ARG A 703 -0.68 40.01 -6.54
CA ARG A 703 0.01 39.55 -5.31
C ARG A 703 0.12 40.64 -4.25
N ALA A 704 0.38 41.89 -4.63
CA ALA A 704 0.43 43.01 -3.69
C ALA A 704 -0.93 43.32 -3.06
N GLN A 705 -2.01 43.33 -3.87
CA GLN A 705 -3.37 43.49 -3.37
C GLN A 705 -3.81 42.31 -2.50
N LEU A 706 -3.42 41.08 -2.85
CA LEU A 706 -3.71 39.92 -2.03
C LEU A 706 -3.01 40.05 -0.66
N ALA A 707 -1.75 40.50 -0.63
CA ALA A 707 -1.01 40.73 0.61
C ALA A 707 -1.66 41.80 1.51
N GLU A 708 -2.26 42.84 0.92
CA GLU A 708 -2.98 43.90 1.64
C GLU A 708 -4.35 43.44 2.17
N VAL A 709 -5.02 42.51 1.50
CA VAL A 709 -6.28 41.88 1.98
C VAL A 709 -6.01 40.82 3.06
N LEU A 710 -4.83 40.20 3.03
CA LEU A 710 -4.41 39.17 3.99
C LEU A 710 -3.79 39.76 5.27
N ALA A 711 -3.27 40.99 5.23
CA ALA A 711 -2.80 41.75 6.39
C ALA A 711 -3.98 42.37 7.16
#